data_AF-A0A8J7MJP5-F1
#
_entry.id   AF-A0A8J7MJP5-F1
#
_cell.length_a   1.000
_cell.length_b   1.000
_cell.length_c   1.000
_cell.angle_alpha   90.00
_cell.angle_beta   90.00
_cell.angle_gamma   90.00
#
_symmetry.space_group_name_H-M   'P 1'
#
loop_
_entity.id
_entity.type
_entity.pdbx_description
1 polymer ?
#
loop_
_entity_poly.entity_id
_entity_poly.type
_entity_poly.pdbx_seq_one_letter_code
_entity_poly.pdbx_strand_id
1 'polypeptide(L)'
;MPGIFQLAGPPFLYLQSSQLKSPRSFRVFPQPSRQDFQPSPSRQPARFPAKGHEKMPGIFQLAGPPFLYLQSSQLKPPRSFRVFPQPFRQDFQPSPSRQPARNSAILSWHPPAGVTIIQLPHRRLLIADLQFTILRYAGPMQRQLQELAQITHPLRLKQNLIQFILIRLLFSAVATTLLAPVAAFSTSYLLGRANDSIISNYDIANFLLSPLGLGFLTVSIGFTFAILFFEHSGVIIIARSAMSHQATPSLLRVLWIEKSRFVKLLQLSVVYFWLYFIAAIPLLTTAGYQFLTLTAERDINYYLVVKPPEFWVAVALVVLAGTATAGLWIWLFLRTFLAVPILLFESLTIADSMRESLRRSRQLGLAPVKLVLIMAALTTALLSVVNFLLSLASDLFLNHGPSSLQLILIITGVLVASQIIWSAITSFFYSTTLGLSVSHFYLQSGGKKCTETESSCRLNGFLSRANARTIIVGGLVALLAIGGSVASGLLSQSRSDTHVVAVTAHRGSSIDAPENTLSALQLAIDHGADFCEIDVQITADGELVITHDTDLKRITGENLQVADLTREKRLQLDAGAWFSSEFKGEPLATLDDFIQLAGDDIQLNIELKFGPDRDGLIQGVGQLLRHTDFTKKCVITSLDQHGLLAMKAAFPELICGLIVTQAIGNITETPVDFLSLNAGQVDRSTIEFAQAAGKQIHVWTVNQSVQMHRMIDLGVDNIITDAPDILVALQQERQQLTPIERLVLLIQTRL
;
A
#
# COMPACT_ATOMS: atom_id res chain seq x y z
N MET A 1 2.51 11.74 -6.99
CA MET A 1 1.59 10.68 -6.50
C MET A 1 0.15 11.11 -6.76
N PRO A 2 -0.66 10.24 -7.36
CA PRO A 2 -2.09 10.18 -7.03
C PRO A 2 -2.49 8.72 -6.78
N GLY A 3 -2.70 8.35 -5.51
CA GLY A 3 -3.06 6.97 -5.12
C GLY A 3 -3.76 6.84 -3.77
N ILE A 4 -4.03 7.96 -3.09
CA ILE A 4 -4.66 7.98 -1.76
C ILE A 4 -5.97 8.76 -1.90
N PHE A 5 -7.03 8.11 -2.39
CA PHE A 5 -8.46 8.47 -2.23
C PHE A 5 -9.35 7.46 -2.99
N GLN A 6 -9.31 6.17 -2.61
CA GLN A 6 -10.25 5.18 -3.18
C GLN A 6 -10.59 3.99 -2.26
N LEU A 7 -10.80 4.24 -0.97
CA LEU A 7 -11.43 3.29 -0.04
C LEU A 7 -12.47 3.99 0.84
N ALA A 8 -13.69 4.10 0.31
CA ALA A 8 -14.89 4.49 1.07
C ALA A 8 -16.15 4.00 0.33
N GLY A 9 -16.60 2.78 0.65
CA GLY A 9 -17.97 2.35 0.35
C GLY A 9 -18.96 3.05 1.29
N PRO A 10 -20.26 3.12 0.94
CA PRO A 10 -21.26 3.75 1.79
C PRO A 10 -21.54 2.91 3.06
N PRO A 11 -21.58 3.52 4.26
CA PRO A 11 -21.90 2.79 5.49
C PRO A 11 -23.41 2.54 5.60
N PHE A 12 -23.77 1.31 5.97
CA PHE A 12 -25.13 1.01 6.45
C PHE A 12 -25.30 1.60 7.86
N LEU A 13 -26.35 2.41 8.04
CA LEU A 13 -26.70 2.99 9.33
C LEU A 13 -27.39 1.95 10.22
N TYR A 14 -26.77 1.59 11.34
CA TYR A 14 -27.48 1.11 12.52
C TYR A 14 -27.42 2.20 13.60
N LEU A 15 -28.59 2.71 13.97
CA LEU A 15 -28.77 3.64 15.08
C LEU A 15 -28.87 2.87 16.39
N GLN A 16 -27.92 3.08 17.30
CA GLN A 16 -28.15 2.83 18.72
C GLN A 16 -27.77 4.06 19.54
N SER A 17 -28.73 4.49 20.35
CA SER A 17 -28.64 5.68 21.19
C SER A 17 -28.37 5.30 22.64
N SER A 18 -27.29 5.81 23.22
CA SER A 18 -27.17 5.93 24.67
C SER A 18 -26.30 7.12 25.04
N GLN A 19 -26.88 8.09 25.75
CA GLN A 19 -26.13 9.14 26.42
C GLN A 19 -25.30 8.52 27.56
N LEU A 20 -24.20 9.18 27.98
CA LEU A 20 -24.09 9.79 29.33
C LEU A 20 -22.68 10.37 29.60
N LYS A 21 -22.67 11.64 30.03
CA LYS A 21 -21.81 12.27 31.05
C LYS A 21 -20.28 12.06 31.04
N SER A 22 -19.58 13.16 30.81
CA SER A 22 -18.28 13.48 31.46
C SER A 22 -18.50 13.77 32.97
N PRO A 23 -17.49 13.88 33.88
CA PRO A 23 -16.42 14.90 33.74
C PRO A 23 -15.04 14.65 34.45
N ARG A 24 -14.15 15.66 34.30
CA ARG A 24 -13.06 16.11 35.22
C ARG A 24 -11.70 15.37 35.30
N SER A 25 -10.76 15.87 34.49
CA SER A 25 -9.54 16.60 34.91
C SER A 25 -8.75 16.16 36.16
N PHE A 26 -7.46 15.87 35.98
CA PHE A 26 -6.40 16.12 36.99
C PHE A 26 -5.12 16.70 36.36
N ARG A 27 -4.28 17.35 37.18
CA ARG A 27 -3.17 18.23 36.75
C ARG A 27 -1.81 17.51 36.75
N VAL A 28 -0.93 17.99 35.88
CA VAL A 28 0.50 17.66 35.80
C VAL A 28 1.31 18.43 36.86
N PHE A 29 2.34 17.79 37.43
CA PHE A 29 3.55 18.45 37.96
C PHE A 29 4.81 17.60 37.63
N PRO A 30 6.01 18.22 37.49
CA PRO A 30 7.13 17.63 36.74
C PRO A 30 8.20 16.90 37.58
N GLN A 31 9.02 16.09 36.91
CA GLN A 31 10.22 15.43 37.45
C GLN A 31 11.43 16.38 37.60
N PRO A 32 12.39 16.08 38.50
CA PRO A 32 13.73 16.66 38.50
C PRO A 32 14.78 15.81 37.76
N SER A 33 15.61 16.53 37.00
CA SER A 33 16.93 16.22 36.40
C SER A 33 17.72 14.97 36.84
N ARG A 34 18.28 14.24 35.85
CA ARG A 34 19.48 13.40 36.00
C ARG A 34 20.75 14.19 35.63
N GLN A 35 21.88 13.87 36.27
CA GLN A 35 23.22 14.35 35.93
C GLN A 35 24.00 13.30 35.13
N ASP A 36 24.94 13.77 34.30
CA ASP A 36 25.80 12.97 33.42
C ASP A 36 26.86 12.14 34.17
N PHE A 37 27.21 10.98 33.61
CA PHE A 37 28.54 10.38 33.77
C PHE A 37 28.92 9.58 32.51
N GLN A 38 30.06 9.92 31.89
CA GLN A 38 30.80 9.04 30.96
C GLN A 38 31.87 8.27 31.76
N PRO A 39 32.38 7.13 31.23
CA PRO A 39 33.63 7.22 30.46
C PRO A 39 33.70 6.30 29.23
N SER A 40 34.78 6.49 28.47
CA SER A 40 35.15 5.77 27.22
C SER A 40 36.46 4.96 27.45
N PRO A 41 37.15 4.38 26.45
CA PRO A 41 36.90 3.04 25.91
C PRO A 41 38.14 2.10 25.97
N SER A 42 38.01 0.85 25.51
CA SER A 42 38.92 0.16 24.53
C SER A 42 39.07 -1.35 24.73
N ARG A 43 38.97 -2.12 23.63
CA ARG A 43 40.03 -3.00 23.05
C ARG A 43 39.44 -4.10 22.13
N GLN A 44 39.88 -4.13 20.87
CA GLN A 44 39.96 -5.38 20.08
C GLN A 44 41.27 -6.12 20.44
N PRO A 45 41.44 -7.42 20.08
CA PRO A 45 42.06 -7.69 18.77
C PRO A 45 41.70 -9.02 18.05
N ALA A 46 42.11 -9.06 16.78
CA ALA A 46 42.60 -10.23 16.00
C ALA A 46 41.63 -11.15 15.22
N ARG A 47 42.12 -11.56 14.03
CA ARG A 47 41.53 -12.44 13.00
C ARG A 47 42.37 -13.71 12.82
N PHE A 48 41.88 -14.62 11.95
CA PHE A 48 42.56 -15.62 11.08
C PHE A 48 42.23 -17.11 11.43
N PRO A 49 42.28 -18.06 10.46
CA PRO A 49 41.52 -18.08 9.19
C PRO A 49 40.90 -19.46 8.82
N ALA A 50 40.20 -19.50 7.68
CA ALA A 50 39.51 -20.67 7.13
C ALA A 50 40.44 -21.79 6.56
N LYS A 51 39.87 -23.00 6.39
CA LYS A 51 40.34 -24.06 5.47
C LYS A 51 39.26 -25.12 5.20
N GLY A 52 39.29 -25.72 4.01
CA GLY A 52 38.82 -27.11 3.78
C GLY A 52 37.57 -27.32 2.91
N HIS A 53 37.74 -27.34 1.58
CA HIS A 53 36.82 -28.04 0.68
C HIS A 53 37.25 -29.51 0.54
N GLU A 54 36.30 -30.45 0.53
CA GLU A 54 36.43 -31.72 -0.18
C GLU A 54 35.18 -32.00 -1.05
N LYS A 55 35.33 -32.89 -2.04
CA LYS A 55 34.36 -33.11 -3.14
C LYS A 55 34.06 -34.60 -3.33
N MET A 56 32.77 -34.88 -3.61
CA MET A 56 32.28 -35.95 -4.51
C MET A 56 32.50 -37.42 -4.08
N PRO A 57 31.89 -38.42 -4.76
CA PRO A 57 30.86 -38.39 -5.83
C PRO A 57 29.63 -39.32 -5.58
N GLY A 58 28.69 -39.38 -6.54
CA GLY A 58 28.30 -40.70 -7.07
C GLY A 58 26.84 -41.19 -6.97
N ILE A 59 25.96 -40.63 -7.80
CA ILE A 59 24.89 -41.28 -8.59
C ILE A 59 24.60 -42.78 -8.32
N PHE A 60 23.33 -43.12 -8.05
CA PHE A 60 22.63 -44.19 -8.79
C PHE A 60 21.11 -43.94 -8.87
N GLN A 61 20.52 -44.32 -9.99
CA GLN A 61 19.11 -44.09 -10.36
C GLN A 61 18.51 -45.44 -10.80
N LEU A 62 17.42 -45.89 -10.18
CA LEU A 62 16.70 -47.10 -10.60
C LEU A 62 15.18 -46.96 -10.46
N ALA A 63 14.50 -47.55 -11.42
CA ALA A 63 13.09 -47.41 -11.76
C ALA A 63 12.08 -47.98 -10.73
N GLY A 64 10.80 -47.59 -10.87
CA GLY A 64 9.65 -48.41 -10.44
C GLY A 64 9.47 -49.66 -11.34
N PRO A 65 8.34 -50.39 -11.32
CA PRO A 65 6.98 -49.83 -11.35
C PRO A 65 5.99 -50.55 -10.38
N PRO A 66 4.80 -51.05 -10.77
CA PRO A 66 3.53 -50.39 -10.44
C PRO A 66 2.55 -51.27 -9.64
N PHE A 67 1.49 -50.66 -9.07
CA PHE A 67 0.28 -51.41 -8.70
C PHE A 67 -1.00 -50.70 -9.14
N LEU A 68 -1.90 -51.49 -9.70
CA LEU A 68 -3.19 -51.11 -10.25
C LEU A 68 -4.15 -52.25 -9.83
N TYR A 69 -5.17 -51.95 -9.02
CA TYR A 69 -6.25 -52.92 -8.75
C TYR A 69 -7.61 -52.23 -8.60
N LEU A 70 -8.66 -53.00 -8.91
CA LEU A 70 -9.99 -52.51 -9.29
C LEU A 70 -11.05 -52.72 -8.19
N GLN A 71 -12.01 -51.79 -8.18
CA GLN A 71 -13.45 -51.97 -7.95
C GLN A 71 -14.02 -52.60 -6.64
N SER A 72 -14.75 -51.71 -5.94
CA SER A 72 -16.20 -51.84 -5.64
C SER A 72 -16.69 -52.41 -4.30
N SER A 73 -17.37 -51.53 -3.56
CA SER A 73 -18.65 -51.77 -2.86
C SER A 73 -19.28 -50.40 -2.58
N GLN A 74 -20.29 -49.96 -3.33
CA GLN A 74 -21.71 -50.16 -3.05
C GLN A 74 -22.19 -49.63 -1.68
N LEU A 75 -22.40 -48.31 -1.57
CA LEU A 75 -23.52 -47.76 -0.82
C LEU A 75 -24.28 -46.77 -1.72
N LYS A 76 -25.58 -47.02 -1.94
CA LYS A 76 -26.48 -46.14 -2.70
C LYS A 76 -27.06 -45.05 -1.78
N PRO A 77 -27.35 -43.86 -2.30
CA PRO A 77 -28.04 -42.81 -1.53
C PRO A 77 -29.53 -43.14 -1.34
N PRO A 78 -30.19 -42.62 -0.28
CA PRO A 78 -31.64 -42.61 -0.19
C PRO A 78 -32.26 -41.73 -1.28
N ARG A 79 -33.53 -42.03 -1.61
CA ARG A 79 -34.14 -41.64 -2.89
C ARG A 79 -34.70 -40.22 -2.93
N SER A 80 -34.61 -39.64 -4.12
CA SER A 80 -35.48 -38.56 -4.61
C SER A 80 -36.97 -38.91 -4.55
N PHE A 81 -37.81 -37.92 -4.24
CA PHE A 81 -39.23 -37.91 -4.62
C PHE A 81 -39.49 -36.94 -5.78
N ARG A 82 -40.25 -37.41 -6.78
CA ARG A 82 -40.90 -36.62 -7.84
C ARG A 82 -42.25 -37.26 -8.17
N VAL A 83 -43.08 -36.49 -8.89
CA VAL A 83 -44.25 -36.85 -9.73
C VAL A 83 -45.63 -36.46 -9.16
N PHE A 84 -46.10 -35.23 -9.51
CA PHE A 84 -47.19 -34.90 -10.48
C PHE A 84 -48.57 -35.63 -10.41
N PRO A 85 -49.65 -35.17 -11.12
CA PRO A 85 -50.04 -33.82 -11.64
C PRO A 85 -51.58 -33.49 -11.63
N GLN A 86 -51.96 -32.42 -12.36
CA GLN A 86 -53.19 -32.23 -13.19
C GLN A 86 -54.49 -31.73 -12.54
N PRO A 87 -55.51 -31.25 -13.34
CA PRO A 87 -55.68 -31.24 -14.82
C PRO A 87 -55.60 -29.81 -15.47
N PHE A 88 -56.01 -29.47 -16.72
CA PHE A 88 -56.76 -30.17 -17.79
C PHE A 88 -56.18 -29.93 -19.23
N ARG A 89 -56.93 -29.30 -20.17
CA ARG A 89 -56.70 -29.08 -21.64
C ARG A 89 -57.51 -27.82 -22.10
N GLN A 90 -57.52 -27.27 -23.33
CA GLN A 90 -57.32 -27.82 -24.69
C GLN A 90 -57.07 -26.72 -25.78
N ASP A 91 -56.65 -27.11 -26.99
CA ASP A 91 -56.23 -26.26 -28.14
C ASP A 91 -57.37 -25.63 -29.01
N PHE A 92 -57.05 -24.61 -29.84
CA PHE A 92 -57.28 -24.51 -31.33
C PHE A 92 -57.05 -23.09 -31.94
N GLN A 93 -56.79 -22.99 -33.25
CA GLN A 93 -56.72 -21.77 -34.10
C GLN A 93 -58.02 -21.59 -34.98
N PRO A 94 -58.16 -20.62 -35.93
CA PRO A 94 -58.21 -19.15 -35.80
C PRO A 94 -59.40 -18.46 -36.56
N SER A 95 -59.48 -17.10 -36.55
CA SER A 95 -60.25 -16.20 -37.48
C SER A 95 -61.77 -15.97 -37.20
N PRO A 96 -62.45 -14.89 -37.69
CA PRO A 96 -62.04 -13.52 -38.07
C PRO A 96 -62.88 -12.34 -37.46
N SER A 97 -62.36 -11.10 -37.61
CA SER A 97 -63.08 -9.81 -37.83
C SER A 97 -64.36 -9.40 -37.04
N ARG A 98 -64.32 -8.24 -36.35
CA ARG A 98 -65.13 -7.02 -36.66
C ARG A 98 -64.89 -5.85 -35.67
N GLN A 99 -64.83 -4.63 -36.22
CA GLN A 99 -65.03 -3.33 -35.57
C GLN A 99 -66.55 -3.02 -35.44
N PRO A 100 -67.00 -1.88 -34.85
CA PRO A 100 -66.55 -1.16 -33.63
C PRO A 100 -67.76 -0.70 -32.75
N ALA A 101 -67.50 0.16 -31.74
CA ALA A 101 -68.25 1.42 -31.44
C ALA A 101 -68.90 1.63 -30.04
N ARG A 102 -68.69 2.88 -29.57
CA ARG A 102 -69.57 3.79 -28.79
C ARG A 102 -69.91 3.55 -27.30
N ASN A 103 -69.26 4.39 -26.48
CA ASN A 103 -69.84 5.37 -25.55
C ASN A 103 -71.10 5.02 -24.74
N SER A 104 -70.94 4.93 -23.41
CA SER A 104 -71.61 5.71 -22.35
C SER A 104 -71.48 4.97 -21.00
N ALA A 105 -71.66 5.57 -19.82
CA ALA A 105 -71.30 6.91 -19.33
C ALA A 105 -71.39 6.88 -17.79
N ILE A 106 -70.45 7.54 -17.09
CA ILE A 106 -70.59 8.09 -15.73
C ILE A 106 -70.90 7.10 -14.57
N LEU A 107 -69.93 6.96 -13.66
CA LEU A 107 -70.23 7.07 -12.21
C LEU A 107 -69.04 7.71 -11.50
N SER A 108 -69.34 8.48 -10.45
CA SER A 108 -68.53 9.61 -9.95
C SER A 108 -67.65 9.26 -8.75
N TRP A 109 -66.49 9.91 -8.65
CA TRP A 109 -65.70 9.99 -7.41
C TRP A 109 -65.09 11.39 -7.24
N HIS A 110 -65.29 12.01 -6.08
CA HIS A 110 -64.67 13.29 -5.72
C HIS A 110 -63.50 13.06 -4.74
N PRO A 111 -62.35 13.74 -4.91
CA PRO A 111 -61.21 13.60 -4.01
C PRO A 111 -61.33 14.49 -2.76
N PRO A 112 -60.60 14.18 -1.66
CA PRO A 112 -60.53 15.03 -0.48
C PRO A 112 -59.80 16.36 -0.76
N ALA A 113 -60.16 17.40 -0.01
CA ALA A 113 -59.59 18.74 -0.16
C ALA A 113 -58.10 18.80 0.24
N GLY A 114 -57.29 19.53 -0.53
CA GLY A 114 -55.87 19.79 -0.19
C GLY A 114 -54.91 20.01 -1.36
N VAL A 115 -55.33 19.84 -2.62
CA VAL A 115 -54.45 20.00 -3.79
C VAL A 115 -54.82 21.22 -4.62
N THR A 116 -54.00 22.26 -4.56
CA THR A 116 -54.08 23.43 -5.45
C THR A 116 -53.66 23.03 -6.86
N ILE A 117 -54.62 22.92 -7.77
CA ILE A 117 -54.34 22.66 -9.21
C ILE A 117 -53.77 23.95 -9.82
N ILE A 118 -52.44 24.05 -9.88
CA ILE A 118 -51.77 25.04 -10.73
C ILE A 118 -51.98 24.60 -12.19
N GLN A 119 -52.79 25.35 -12.94
CA GLN A 119 -52.92 25.15 -14.38
C GLN A 119 -51.59 25.48 -15.06
N LEU A 120 -50.90 24.44 -15.55
CA LEU A 120 -49.72 24.61 -16.41
C LEU A 120 -50.15 25.18 -17.77
N PRO A 121 -49.54 26.28 -18.26
CA PRO A 121 -49.82 26.79 -19.59
C PRO A 121 -49.37 25.81 -20.68
N HIS A 122 -50.08 25.84 -21.81
CA HIS A 122 -50.01 24.90 -22.93
C HIS A 122 -48.63 24.28 -23.25
N ARG A 123 -48.60 22.95 -23.44
CA ARG A 123 -47.44 22.14 -23.93
C ARG A 123 -46.65 22.74 -25.11
N ARG A 124 -47.25 23.62 -25.93
CA ARG A 124 -46.57 24.30 -27.05
C ARG A 124 -45.52 25.32 -26.60
N LEU A 125 -45.75 26.02 -25.48
CA LEU A 125 -44.77 26.95 -24.91
C LEU A 125 -43.54 26.21 -24.36
N LEU A 126 -43.74 25.11 -23.63
CA LEU A 126 -42.63 24.33 -23.10
C LEU A 126 -41.72 23.75 -24.20
N ILE A 127 -42.31 23.30 -25.33
CA ILE A 127 -41.54 22.79 -26.48
C ILE A 127 -40.83 23.94 -27.22
N ALA A 128 -41.47 25.11 -27.34
CA ALA A 128 -40.85 26.30 -27.92
C ALA A 128 -39.67 26.78 -27.07
N ASP A 129 -39.80 26.87 -25.75
CA ASP A 129 -38.70 27.23 -24.84
C ASP A 129 -37.60 26.17 -24.81
N LEU A 130 -37.93 24.87 -24.90
CA LEU A 130 -36.92 23.83 -25.03
C LEU A 130 -36.16 23.94 -26.37
N GLN A 131 -36.87 24.17 -27.49
CA GLN A 131 -36.25 24.40 -28.79
C GLN A 131 -35.43 25.68 -28.82
N PHE A 132 -35.92 26.77 -28.22
CA PHE A 132 -35.20 28.05 -28.14
C PHE A 132 -33.95 27.91 -27.26
N THR A 133 -34.03 27.18 -26.15
CA THR A 133 -32.89 26.84 -25.30
C THR A 133 -31.88 25.98 -26.05
N ILE A 134 -32.32 24.90 -26.71
CA ILE A 134 -31.47 24.03 -27.52
C ILE A 134 -30.80 24.83 -28.64
N LEU A 135 -31.52 25.70 -29.36
CA LEU A 135 -30.94 26.55 -30.42
C LEU A 135 -29.94 27.59 -29.86
N ARG A 136 -30.25 28.18 -28.70
CA ARG A 136 -29.41 29.19 -28.03
C ARG A 136 -28.09 28.61 -27.50
N TYR A 137 -28.06 27.34 -27.12
CA TYR A 137 -26.83 26.63 -26.74
C TYR A 137 -26.17 25.86 -27.90
N ALA A 138 -26.93 25.41 -28.90
CA ALA A 138 -26.40 24.70 -30.07
C ALA A 138 -25.48 25.59 -30.92
N GLY A 139 -25.82 26.86 -31.17
CA GLY A 139 -24.95 27.77 -31.93
C GLY A 139 -23.53 27.91 -31.34
N PRO A 140 -23.38 28.26 -30.05
CA PRO A 140 -22.09 28.27 -29.36
C PRO A 140 -21.39 26.91 -29.32
N MET A 141 -22.11 25.83 -29.01
CA MET A 141 -21.56 24.47 -28.93
C MET A 141 -21.07 23.97 -30.30
N GLN A 142 -21.78 24.29 -31.39
CA GLN A 142 -21.42 23.93 -32.75
C GLN A 142 -20.18 24.70 -33.24
N ARG A 143 -20.01 25.97 -32.83
CA ARG A 143 -18.75 26.70 -33.04
C ARG A 143 -17.60 26.06 -32.26
N GLN A 144 -17.80 25.72 -30.99
CA GLN A 144 -16.76 25.04 -30.19
C GLN A 144 -16.38 23.67 -30.76
N LEU A 145 -17.35 22.90 -31.26
CA LEU A 145 -17.10 21.63 -31.95
C LEU A 145 -16.36 21.83 -33.29
N GLN A 146 -16.64 22.92 -34.02
CA GLN A 146 -15.87 23.28 -35.22
C GLN A 146 -14.44 23.74 -34.89
N GLU A 147 -14.24 24.53 -33.84
CA GLU A 147 -12.91 24.91 -33.33
C GLU A 147 -12.12 23.66 -32.91
N LEU A 148 -12.72 22.77 -32.13
CA LEU A 148 -12.15 21.47 -31.76
C LEU A 148 -11.80 20.62 -32.99
N ALA A 149 -12.70 20.51 -33.97
CA ALA A 149 -12.44 19.77 -35.21
C ALA A 149 -11.34 20.39 -36.08
N GLN A 150 -11.14 21.71 -36.03
CA GLN A 150 -9.99 22.36 -36.67
C GLN A 150 -8.68 22.08 -35.93
N ILE A 151 -8.69 22.11 -34.60
CA ILE A 151 -7.49 21.85 -33.76
C ILE A 151 -7.07 20.38 -33.85
N THR A 152 -8.04 19.46 -33.78
CA THR A 152 -7.84 18.00 -33.73
C THR A 152 -8.01 17.30 -35.09
N HIS A 153 -7.97 18.05 -36.20
CA HIS A 153 -8.30 17.54 -37.53
C HIS A 153 -7.56 16.21 -37.85
N PRO A 154 -8.26 15.07 -38.03
CA PRO A 154 -7.67 13.74 -37.88
C PRO A 154 -6.56 13.45 -38.90
N LEU A 155 -6.62 14.04 -40.09
CA LEU A 155 -5.55 13.96 -41.10
C LEU A 155 -4.24 14.64 -40.65
N ARG A 156 -4.31 15.74 -39.88
CA ARG A 156 -3.11 16.45 -39.36
C ARG A 156 -2.42 15.64 -38.27
N LEU A 157 -3.20 15.09 -37.34
CA LEU A 157 -2.71 14.17 -36.30
C LEU A 157 -2.11 12.90 -36.91
N LYS A 158 -2.81 12.23 -37.83
CA LYS A 158 -2.35 10.97 -38.45
C LYS A 158 -1.01 11.11 -39.20
N GLN A 159 -0.74 12.26 -39.81
CA GLN A 159 0.54 12.53 -40.50
C GLN A 159 1.70 12.80 -39.52
N ASN A 160 1.44 13.44 -38.37
CA ASN A 160 2.46 13.82 -37.39
C ASN A 160 2.60 12.85 -36.21
N LEU A 161 1.70 11.86 -36.08
CA LEU A 161 1.57 10.95 -34.95
C LEU A 161 2.90 10.30 -34.55
N ILE A 162 3.69 9.85 -35.54
CA ILE A 162 5.00 9.23 -35.31
C ILE A 162 5.98 10.20 -34.63
N GLN A 163 6.00 11.49 -35.01
CA GLN A 163 6.90 12.47 -34.40
C GLN A 163 6.49 12.78 -32.95
N PHE A 164 5.18 12.89 -32.67
CA PHE A 164 4.68 13.03 -31.29
C PHE A 164 5.01 11.80 -30.41
N ILE A 165 4.94 10.59 -30.97
CA ILE A 165 5.34 9.37 -30.25
C ILE A 165 6.87 9.36 -30.01
N LEU A 166 7.67 9.70 -31.03
CA LEU A 166 9.13 9.70 -30.93
C LEU A 166 9.66 10.74 -29.92
N ILE A 167 9.12 11.96 -29.89
CA ILE A 167 9.54 12.98 -28.92
C ILE A 167 9.19 12.53 -27.49
N ARG A 168 8.01 11.91 -27.30
CA ARG A 168 7.59 11.37 -26.00
C ARG A 168 8.47 10.21 -25.53
N LEU A 169 8.74 9.23 -26.40
CA LEU A 169 9.61 8.10 -26.07
C LEU A 169 11.03 8.56 -25.72
N LEU A 170 11.57 9.55 -26.45
CA LEU A 170 12.88 10.13 -26.18
C LEU A 170 12.93 10.76 -24.78
N PHE A 171 12.02 11.67 -24.45
CA PHE A 171 12.04 12.33 -23.13
C PHE A 171 11.65 11.40 -21.98
N SER A 172 10.83 10.37 -22.23
CA SER A 172 10.58 9.31 -21.25
C SER A 172 11.83 8.46 -20.98
N ALA A 173 12.64 8.17 -22.01
CA ALA A 173 13.91 7.49 -21.84
C ALA A 173 14.91 8.38 -21.07
N VAL A 174 15.04 9.66 -21.45
CA VAL A 174 15.88 10.64 -20.73
C VAL A 174 15.47 10.79 -19.26
N ALA A 175 14.17 10.88 -18.98
CA ALA A 175 13.64 10.90 -17.60
C ALA A 175 14.06 9.64 -16.84
N THR A 176 13.90 8.46 -17.43
CA THR A 176 14.27 7.19 -16.79
C THR A 176 15.77 7.12 -16.53
N THR A 177 16.61 7.44 -17.52
CA THR A 177 18.08 7.40 -17.41
C THR A 177 18.64 8.42 -16.41
N LEU A 178 18.04 9.61 -16.28
CA LEU A 178 18.51 10.64 -15.36
C LEU A 178 17.93 10.50 -13.94
N LEU A 179 16.68 10.05 -13.80
CA LEU A 179 16.02 9.94 -12.49
C LEU A 179 16.29 8.60 -11.78
N ALA A 180 16.56 7.51 -12.51
CA ALA A 180 16.86 6.22 -11.88
C ALA A 180 18.14 6.24 -11.03
N PRO A 181 19.28 6.83 -11.46
CA PRO A 181 20.46 6.98 -10.59
C PRO A 181 20.21 7.89 -9.38
N VAL A 182 19.34 8.90 -9.53
CA VAL A 182 18.96 9.83 -8.46
C VAL A 182 18.11 9.09 -7.41
N ALA A 183 17.13 8.30 -7.83
CA ALA A 183 16.33 7.44 -6.94
C ALA A 183 17.18 6.34 -6.28
N ALA A 184 18.10 5.72 -7.02
CA ALA A 184 19.05 4.75 -6.48
C ALA A 184 19.95 5.40 -5.43
N PHE A 185 20.49 6.60 -5.70
CA PHE A 185 21.28 7.36 -4.73
C PHE A 185 20.49 7.69 -3.45
N SER A 186 19.26 8.19 -3.53
CA SER A 186 18.47 8.42 -2.31
C SER A 186 18.19 7.14 -1.53
N THR A 187 17.97 6.02 -2.24
CA THR A 187 17.78 4.72 -1.60
C THR A 187 19.05 4.26 -0.90
N SER A 188 20.21 4.30 -1.57
CA SER A 188 21.51 3.99 -0.97
C SER A 188 21.93 4.96 0.13
N TYR A 189 21.51 6.22 0.08
CA TYR A 189 21.77 7.21 1.12
C TYR A 189 20.93 6.96 2.37
N LEU A 190 19.64 6.63 2.21
CA LEU A 190 18.77 6.20 3.29
C LEU A 190 19.33 4.91 3.93
N LEU A 191 19.61 3.89 3.12
CA LEU A 191 20.24 2.64 3.57
C LEU A 191 21.63 2.84 4.22
N GLY A 192 22.39 3.85 3.79
CA GLY A 192 23.73 4.14 4.32
C GLY A 192 23.75 5.02 5.58
N ARG A 193 22.60 5.57 5.99
CA ARG A 193 22.40 6.25 7.30
C ARG A 193 21.50 5.49 8.25
N ALA A 194 20.70 4.57 7.72
CA ALA A 194 20.10 3.48 8.45
C ALA A 194 21.23 2.55 8.97
N ASN A 195 21.83 2.92 10.11
CA ASN A 195 22.70 2.02 10.89
C ASN A 195 21.93 0.78 11.36
N ASP A 196 20.61 0.92 11.47
CA ASP A 196 19.64 -0.13 11.76
C ASP A 196 18.88 -0.44 10.46
N SER A 197 18.76 -1.71 10.07
CA SER A 197 18.46 -2.18 8.71
C SER A 197 17.04 -1.92 8.18
N ILE A 198 16.21 -1.16 8.90
CA ILE A 198 14.83 -0.84 8.55
C ILE A 198 14.68 0.67 8.35
N ILE A 199 14.42 1.09 7.10
CA ILE A 199 14.00 2.46 6.82
C ILE A 199 12.54 2.61 7.30
N SER A 200 12.31 3.26 8.44
CA SER A 200 10.95 3.53 8.91
C SER A 200 10.29 4.66 8.10
N ASN A 201 8.97 4.76 8.16
CA ASN A 201 8.22 5.91 7.62
C ASN A 201 8.72 7.24 8.22
N TYR A 202 9.19 7.21 9.47
CA TYR A 202 9.75 8.35 10.17
C TYR A 202 11.13 8.73 9.60
N ASP A 203 11.98 7.77 9.21
CA ASP A 203 13.28 8.04 8.58
C ASP A 203 13.13 8.63 7.18
N ILE A 204 12.16 8.15 6.40
CA ILE A 204 11.80 8.76 5.11
C ILE A 204 11.34 10.20 5.35
N ALA A 205 10.42 10.44 6.29
CA ALA A 205 9.94 11.79 6.60
C ALA A 205 11.09 12.71 7.07
N ASN A 206 11.93 12.26 7.99
CA ASN A 206 13.08 13.00 8.51
C ASN A 206 14.10 13.30 7.41
N PHE A 207 14.41 12.34 6.54
CA PHE A 207 15.26 12.58 5.38
C PHE A 207 14.66 13.66 4.48
N LEU A 208 13.41 13.48 4.03
CA LEU A 208 12.75 14.40 3.10
C LEU A 208 12.58 15.82 3.67
N LEU A 209 12.40 15.96 4.99
CA LEU A 209 12.31 17.24 5.71
C LEU A 209 13.69 17.82 6.09
N SER A 210 14.76 17.03 6.07
CA SER A 210 16.12 17.51 6.33
C SER A 210 16.59 18.50 5.23
N PRO A 211 17.53 19.41 5.52
CA PRO A 211 18.07 20.31 4.50
C PRO A 211 18.64 19.59 3.26
N LEU A 212 19.18 18.39 3.44
CA LEU A 212 19.75 17.58 2.35
C LEU A 212 18.64 16.91 1.52
N GLY A 213 17.60 16.35 2.15
CA GLY A 213 16.46 15.77 1.43
C GLY A 213 15.58 16.81 0.75
N LEU A 214 15.41 17.99 1.35
CA LEU A 214 14.78 19.15 0.70
C LEU A 214 15.59 19.62 -0.52
N GLY A 215 16.93 19.65 -0.41
CA GLY A 215 17.81 19.92 -1.54
C GLY A 215 17.68 18.87 -2.64
N PHE A 216 17.70 17.58 -2.28
CA PHE A 216 17.51 16.45 -3.18
C PHE A 216 16.14 16.49 -3.90
N LEU A 217 15.06 16.74 -3.17
CA LEU A 217 13.71 16.91 -3.71
C LEU A 217 13.65 18.09 -4.70
N THR A 218 14.19 19.24 -4.30
CA THR A 218 14.22 20.45 -5.14
C THR A 218 14.96 20.19 -6.45
N VAL A 219 16.12 19.53 -6.40
CA VAL A 219 16.90 19.14 -7.59
C VAL A 219 16.16 18.11 -8.44
N SER A 220 15.59 17.07 -7.83
CA SER A 220 14.89 15.97 -8.55
C SER A 220 13.61 16.46 -9.23
N ILE A 221 12.81 17.28 -8.54
CA ILE A 221 11.62 17.91 -9.11
C ILE A 221 12.04 18.92 -10.18
N GLY A 222 13.10 19.70 -9.96
CA GLY A 222 13.65 20.64 -10.95
C GLY A 222 14.10 19.96 -12.24
N PHE A 223 14.83 18.84 -12.16
CA PHE A 223 15.20 18.04 -13.34
C PHE A 223 13.98 17.44 -14.03
N THR A 224 13.04 16.85 -13.28
CA THR A 224 11.79 16.30 -13.83
C THR A 224 10.99 17.39 -14.56
N PHE A 225 10.87 18.57 -13.95
CA PHE A 225 10.20 19.73 -14.53
C PHE A 225 10.89 20.20 -15.81
N ALA A 226 12.22 20.31 -15.83
CA ALA A 226 12.98 20.68 -17.01
C ALA A 226 12.79 19.67 -18.16
N ILE A 227 12.82 18.36 -17.87
CA ILE A 227 12.62 17.30 -18.88
C ILE A 227 11.22 17.38 -19.50
N LEU A 228 10.17 17.54 -18.68
CA LEU A 228 8.80 17.75 -19.15
C LEU A 228 8.63 19.06 -19.94
N PHE A 229 9.36 20.11 -19.55
CA PHE A 229 9.36 21.40 -20.24
C PHE A 229 9.98 21.29 -21.64
N PHE A 230 11.09 20.58 -21.79
CA PHE A 230 11.69 20.29 -23.10
C PHE A 230 10.77 19.39 -23.95
N GLU A 231 10.20 18.30 -23.40
CA GLU A 231 9.19 17.48 -24.09
C GLU A 231 8.07 18.36 -24.67
N HIS A 232 7.52 19.25 -23.84
CA HIS A 232 6.44 20.12 -24.26
C HIS A 232 6.88 21.14 -25.32
N SER A 233 8.12 21.63 -25.27
CA SER A 233 8.69 22.52 -26.28
C SER A 233 8.81 21.83 -27.65
N GLY A 234 9.21 20.54 -27.67
CA GLY A 234 9.26 19.73 -28.87
C GLY A 234 7.88 19.44 -29.46
N VAL A 235 6.89 19.15 -28.61
CA VAL A 235 5.49 18.98 -29.02
C VAL A 235 4.95 20.29 -29.63
N ILE A 236 5.24 21.46 -29.07
CA ILE A 236 4.85 22.78 -29.62
C ILE A 236 5.46 23.02 -31.02
N ILE A 237 6.71 22.61 -31.25
CA ILE A 237 7.37 22.72 -32.56
C ILE A 237 6.65 21.86 -33.61
N ILE A 238 6.32 20.60 -33.28
CA ILE A 238 5.58 19.69 -34.17
C ILE A 238 4.17 20.22 -34.43
N ALA A 239 3.46 20.65 -33.37
CA ALA A 239 2.11 21.19 -33.45
C ALA A 239 2.02 22.45 -34.32
N ARG A 240 2.93 23.43 -34.16
CA ARG A 240 2.99 24.63 -35.02
C ARG A 240 3.15 24.26 -36.50
N SER A 241 4.05 23.32 -36.83
CA SER A 241 4.20 22.88 -38.23
C SER A 241 2.91 22.25 -38.78
N ALA A 242 2.33 21.29 -38.03
CA ALA A 242 1.09 20.61 -38.41
C ALA A 242 -0.10 21.57 -38.63
N MET A 243 -0.18 22.67 -37.87
CA MET A 243 -1.22 23.68 -38.01
C MET A 243 -0.96 24.69 -39.15
N SER A 244 0.30 24.88 -39.55
CA SER A 244 0.70 25.79 -40.64
C SER A 244 0.72 25.15 -42.03
N HIS A 245 0.21 23.92 -42.18
CA HIS A 245 0.19 23.15 -43.43
C HIS A 245 1.59 22.86 -44.03
N GLN A 246 2.64 22.91 -43.21
CA GLN A 246 4.00 22.59 -43.66
C GLN A 246 4.38 21.12 -43.44
N ALA A 247 5.54 20.73 -43.99
CA ALA A 247 6.10 19.40 -43.83
C ALA A 247 6.37 19.08 -42.34
N THR A 248 6.08 17.84 -41.95
CA THR A 248 6.27 17.35 -40.59
C THR A 248 7.76 17.42 -40.22
N PRO A 249 8.18 18.16 -39.16
CA PRO A 249 9.59 18.23 -38.80
C PRO A 249 10.07 16.86 -38.33
N SER A 250 11.27 16.46 -38.77
CA SER A 250 11.91 15.25 -38.24
C SER A 250 12.37 15.48 -36.79
N LEU A 251 12.43 14.42 -35.98
CA LEU A 251 12.97 14.46 -34.62
C LEU A 251 14.31 15.21 -34.53
N LEU A 252 15.26 14.93 -35.43
CA LEU A 252 16.55 15.61 -35.49
C LEU A 252 16.43 17.13 -35.68
N ARG A 253 15.44 17.59 -36.44
CA ARG A 253 15.16 19.02 -36.65
C ARG A 253 14.52 19.66 -35.42
N VAL A 254 13.63 18.95 -34.71
CA VAL A 254 13.06 19.42 -33.43
C VAL A 254 14.20 19.63 -32.42
N LEU A 255 15.04 18.61 -32.25
CA LEU A 255 16.22 18.66 -31.37
C LEU A 255 17.24 19.72 -31.78
N TRP A 256 17.40 20.00 -33.09
CA TRP A 256 18.25 21.09 -33.56
C TRP A 256 17.71 22.48 -33.17
N ILE A 257 16.39 22.68 -33.28
CA ILE A 257 15.73 23.93 -32.86
C ILE A 257 15.89 24.09 -31.34
N GLU A 258 15.61 23.06 -30.55
CA GLU A 258 15.81 23.06 -29.10
C GLU A 258 17.26 23.34 -28.72
N LYS A 259 18.24 22.67 -29.36
CA LYS A 259 19.68 22.92 -29.17
C LYS A 259 20.04 24.38 -29.44
N SER A 260 19.52 24.98 -30.52
CA SER A 260 19.76 26.38 -30.89
C SER A 260 19.15 27.41 -29.91
N ARG A 261 18.32 26.95 -28.97
CA ARG A 261 17.67 27.75 -27.92
C ARG A 261 17.91 27.19 -26.51
N PHE A 262 18.78 26.18 -26.36
CA PHE A 262 18.89 25.35 -25.15
C PHE A 262 19.06 26.16 -23.87
N VAL A 263 20.02 27.08 -23.85
CA VAL A 263 20.30 27.94 -22.68
C VAL A 263 19.08 28.80 -22.32
N LYS A 264 18.40 29.39 -23.30
CA LYS A 264 17.19 30.21 -23.07
C LYS A 264 16.02 29.36 -22.58
N LEU A 265 15.82 28.15 -23.13
CA LEU A 265 14.78 27.22 -22.72
C LEU A 265 15.02 26.70 -21.29
N LEU A 266 16.26 26.35 -20.96
CA LEU A 266 16.66 25.92 -19.62
C LEU A 266 16.50 27.05 -18.59
N GLN A 267 16.91 28.27 -18.93
CA GLN A 267 16.66 29.44 -18.07
C GLN A 267 15.17 29.70 -17.88
N LEU A 268 14.35 29.61 -18.94
CA LEU A 268 12.90 29.75 -18.82
C LEU A 268 12.27 28.62 -17.98
N SER A 269 12.74 27.38 -18.10
CA SER A 269 12.25 26.25 -17.28
C SER A 269 12.60 26.42 -15.80
N VAL A 270 13.78 26.97 -15.48
CA VAL A 270 14.17 27.33 -14.10
C VAL A 270 13.31 28.48 -13.55
N VAL A 271 13.04 29.51 -14.35
CA VAL A 271 12.11 30.61 -13.96
C VAL A 271 10.71 30.06 -13.68
N TYR A 272 10.20 29.16 -14.54
CA TYR A 272 8.94 28.48 -14.30
C TYR A 272 8.99 27.63 -13.03
N PHE A 273 9.99 26.76 -12.87
CA PHE A 273 10.13 25.91 -11.68
C PHE A 273 10.02 26.73 -10.39
N TRP A 274 10.81 27.80 -10.25
CA TRP A 274 10.75 28.66 -9.06
C TRP A 274 9.42 29.40 -8.92
N LEU A 275 8.80 29.83 -10.02
CA LEU A 275 7.48 30.48 -10.00
C LEU A 275 6.38 29.54 -9.46
N TYR A 276 6.35 28.27 -9.89
CA TYR A 276 5.40 27.28 -9.38
C TYR A 276 5.75 26.78 -7.98
N PHE A 277 7.05 26.65 -7.66
CA PHE A 277 7.54 26.24 -6.34
C PHE A 277 7.23 27.27 -5.27
N ILE A 278 7.50 28.57 -5.52
CA ILE A 278 7.15 29.67 -4.60
C ILE A 278 5.64 29.75 -4.40
N ALA A 279 4.84 29.55 -5.45
CA ALA A 279 3.38 29.48 -5.34
C ALA A 279 2.86 28.27 -4.51
N ALA A 280 3.69 27.25 -4.30
CA ALA A 280 3.39 26.08 -3.48
C ALA A 280 3.80 26.24 -2.01
N ILE A 281 4.68 27.19 -1.68
CA ILE A 281 5.18 27.38 -0.30
C ILE A 281 4.04 27.46 0.73
N PRO A 282 2.94 28.23 0.54
CA PRO A 282 1.86 28.29 1.54
C PRO A 282 1.18 26.94 1.82
N LEU A 283 1.05 26.08 0.80
CA LEU A 283 0.52 24.71 0.97
C LEU A 283 1.52 23.83 1.72
N LEU A 284 2.80 23.89 1.33
CA LEU A 284 3.86 23.09 1.95
C LEU A 284 4.09 23.49 3.42
N THR A 285 4.07 24.79 3.75
CA THR A 285 4.18 25.26 5.13
C THR A 285 2.95 24.93 5.95
N THR A 286 1.74 25.00 5.38
CA THR A 286 0.51 24.56 6.05
C THR A 286 0.57 23.07 6.39
N ALA A 287 0.90 22.21 5.42
CA ALA A 287 1.00 20.78 5.63
C ALA A 287 2.13 20.40 6.62
N GLY A 288 3.31 21.03 6.50
CA GLY A 288 4.42 20.83 7.41
C GLY A 288 4.14 21.28 8.84
N TYR A 289 3.49 22.44 9.01
CA TYR A 289 3.07 22.94 10.32
C TYR A 289 2.10 21.98 11.01
N GLN A 290 1.10 21.46 10.29
CA GLN A 290 0.16 20.49 10.84
C GLN A 290 0.84 19.19 11.27
N PHE A 291 1.71 18.64 10.39
CA PHE A 291 2.46 17.42 10.67
C PHE A 291 3.27 17.52 11.97
N LEU A 292 3.90 18.68 12.19
CA LEU A 292 4.74 18.97 13.36
C LEU A 292 3.96 19.42 14.61
N THR A 293 2.65 19.67 14.54
CA THR A 293 1.86 20.19 15.67
C THR A 293 0.59 19.37 15.93
N LEU A 294 -0.41 19.46 15.06
CA LEU A 294 -1.72 18.84 15.24
C LEU A 294 -1.71 17.31 15.19
N THR A 295 -0.69 16.69 14.58
CA THR A 295 -0.57 15.23 14.51
C THR A 295 0.64 14.66 15.28
N ALA A 296 1.45 15.49 15.94
CA ALA A 296 2.72 15.05 16.53
C ALA A 296 2.56 14.21 17.81
N GLU A 297 1.45 14.32 18.53
CA GLU A 297 1.25 13.68 19.84
C GLU A 297 0.79 12.21 19.79
N ARG A 298 0.37 11.70 18.61
CA ARG A 298 -0.22 10.36 18.46
C ARG A 298 0.22 9.73 17.15
N ASP A 299 0.24 8.40 17.12
CA ASP A 299 0.51 7.63 15.91
C ASP A 299 -0.50 7.95 14.79
N ILE A 300 -0.06 7.91 13.53
CA ILE A 300 -0.92 8.15 12.35
C ILE A 300 -2.15 7.24 12.34
N ASN A 301 -2.02 5.99 12.78
CA ASN A 301 -3.12 5.03 12.86
C ASN A 301 -4.24 5.49 13.79
N TYR A 302 -3.93 6.20 14.88
CA TYR A 302 -4.94 6.79 15.76
C TYR A 302 -5.81 7.81 15.01
N TYR A 303 -5.21 8.70 14.21
CA TYR A 303 -5.95 9.68 13.43
C TYR A 303 -6.77 9.04 12.29
N LEU A 304 -6.28 7.95 11.70
CA LEU A 304 -6.99 7.22 10.64
C LEU A 304 -8.20 6.43 11.16
N VAL A 305 -8.12 5.87 12.37
CA VAL A 305 -9.20 5.09 12.99
C VAL A 305 -10.20 6.01 13.72
N VAL A 306 -9.71 6.83 14.66
CA VAL A 306 -10.56 7.62 15.58
C VAL A 306 -11.06 8.91 14.95
N LYS A 307 -10.33 9.49 13.98
CA LYS A 307 -10.67 10.72 13.24
C LYS A 307 -11.17 11.86 14.16
N PRO A 308 -10.38 12.24 15.19
CA PRO A 308 -10.79 13.24 16.18
C PRO A 308 -10.92 14.63 15.52
N PRO A 309 -11.52 15.64 16.21
CA PRO A 309 -11.80 16.95 15.60
C PRO A 309 -10.60 17.64 14.93
N GLU A 310 -9.41 17.46 15.50
CA GLU A 310 -8.14 18.01 15.03
C GLU A 310 -7.78 17.49 13.63
N PHE A 311 -8.10 16.22 13.33
CA PHE A 311 -7.91 15.63 12.00
C PHE A 311 -8.74 16.34 10.94
N TRP A 312 -10.00 16.64 11.23
CA TRP A 312 -10.89 17.35 10.28
C TRP A 312 -10.48 18.81 10.08
N VAL A 313 -9.98 19.47 11.13
CA VAL A 313 -9.38 20.81 11.02
C VAL A 313 -8.14 20.79 10.14
N ALA A 314 -7.25 19.81 10.32
CA ALA A 314 -6.06 19.65 9.49
C ALA A 314 -6.43 19.44 8.00
N VAL A 315 -7.35 18.51 7.72
CA VAL A 315 -7.88 18.24 6.37
C VAL A 315 -8.49 19.50 5.75
N ALA A 316 -9.35 20.23 6.47
CA ALA A 316 -10.00 21.43 5.96
C ALA A 316 -9.00 22.53 5.57
N LEU A 317 -7.97 22.75 6.39
CA LEU A 317 -6.90 23.71 6.14
C LEU A 317 -6.03 23.31 4.94
N VAL A 318 -5.69 22.02 4.78
CA VAL A 318 -4.95 21.52 3.60
C VAL A 318 -5.77 21.65 2.32
N VAL A 319 -7.08 21.37 2.37
CA VAL A 319 -7.98 21.57 1.23
C VAL A 319 -8.09 23.05 0.87
N LEU A 320 -8.18 23.96 1.85
CA LEU A 320 -8.24 25.40 1.61
C LEU A 320 -6.92 25.93 1.00
N ALA A 321 -5.77 25.57 1.57
CA ALA A 321 -4.47 25.95 1.02
C ALA A 321 -4.24 25.33 -0.37
N GLY A 322 -4.62 24.07 -0.57
CA GLY A 322 -4.47 23.34 -1.82
C GLY A 322 -5.33 23.92 -2.95
N THR A 323 -6.57 24.29 -2.67
CA THR A 323 -7.45 24.96 -3.64
C THR A 323 -6.95 26.36 -4.00
N ALA A 324 -6.43 27.13 -3.04
CA ALA A 324 -5.81 28.42 -3.30
C ALA A 324 -4.55 28.29 -4.18
N THR A 325 -3.62 27.38 -3.86
CA THR A 325 -2.42 27.10 -4.67
C THR A 325 -2.78 26.59 -6.06
N ALA A 326 -3.77 25.69 -6.19
CA ALA A 326 -4.24 25.20 -7.49
C ALA A 326 -4.83 26.33 -8.35
N GLY A 327 -5.63 27.22 -7.76
CA GLY A 327 -6.15 28.41 -8.43
C GLY A 327 -5.04 29.35 -8.90
N LEU A 328 -4.02 29.58 -8.08
CA LEU A 328 -2.84 30.36 -8.43
C LEU A 328 -2.03 29.71 -9.57
N TRP A 329 -1.78 28.40 -9.52
CA TRP A 329 -1.10 27.67 -10.59
C TRP A 329 -1.87 27.72 -11.92
N ILE A 330 -3.20 27.54 -11.90
CA ILE A 330 -4.05 27.68 -13.09
C ILE A 330 -3.96 29.10 -13.65
N TRP A 331 -4.03 30.13 -12.79
CA TRP A 331 -3.87 31.52 -13.20
C TRP A 331 -2.49 31.78 -13.81
N LEU A 332 -1.42 31.32 -13.17
CA LEU A 332 -0.04 31.44 -13.67
C LEU A 332 0.11 30.77 -15.04
N PHE A 333 -0.40 29.55 -15.20
CA PHE A 333 -0.37 28.83 -16.47
C PHE A 333 -1.09 29.63 -17.57
N LEU A 334 -2.35 30.01 -17.34
CA LEU A 334 -3.17 30.77 -18.30
C LEU A 334 -2.58 32.13 -18.66
N ARG A 335 -1.74 32.70 -17.80
CA ARG A 335 -1.06 33.99 -18.02
C ARG A 335 0.30 33.87 -18.68
N THR A 336 0.92 32.70 -18.66
CA THR A 336 2.30 32.51 -19.11
C THR A 336 2.45 31.51 -20.25
N PHE A 337 1.48 30.61 -20.53
CA PHE A 337 1.60 29.50 -21.50
C PHE A 337 2.12 29.85 -22.91
N LEU A 338 1.90 31.09 -23.40
CA LEU A 338 2.43 31.54 -24.69
C LEU A 338 3.94 31.91 -24.66
N ALA A 339 4.58 31.94 -23.50
CA ALA A 339 5.98 32.35 -23.38
C ALA A 339 6.93 31.35 -24.06
N VAL A 340 6.60 30.06 -24.04
CA VAL A 340 7.39 29.00 -24.71
C VAL A 340 7.41 29.20 -26.23
N PRO A 341 6.27 29.26 -26.96
CA PRO A 341 6.29 29.51 -28.40
C PRO A 341 6.82 30.91 -28.76
N ILE A 342 6.58 31.94 -27.95
CA ILE A 342 7.17 33.28 -28.18
C ILE A 342 8.71 33.21 -28.10
N LEU A 343 9.27 32.57 -27.07
CA LEU A 343 10.73 32.43 -26.91
C LEU A 343 11.35 31.59 -28.04
N LEU A 344 10.67 30.52 -28.47
CA LEU A 344 11.11 29.65 -29.57
C LEU A 344 11.14 30.39 -30.91
N PHE A 345 10.11 31.16 -31.24
CA PHE A 345 9.85 31.62 -32.61
C PHE A 345 9.98 33.14 -32.84
N GLU A 346 10.00 33.96 -31.79
CA GLU A 346 10.10 35.43 -31.91
C GLU A 346 11.46 36.00 -31.47
N SER A 347 12.39 35.13 -31.02
CA SER A 347 13.79 35.46 -30.69
C SER A 347 13.97 36.51 -29.58
N LEU A 348 12.93 36.78 -28.80
CA LEU A 348 12.94 37.75 -27.70
C LEU A 348 13.85 37.34 -26.52
N THR A 349 13.94 38.22 -25.52
CA THR A 349 14.48 37.88 -24.19
C THR A 349 13.46 37.06 -23.39
N ILE A 350 13.90 36.46 -22.28
CA ILE A 350 13.03 35.71 -21.37
C ILE A 350 11.98 36.64 -20.74
N ALA A 351 12.40 37.82 -20.26
CA ALA A 351 11.51 38.80 -19.65
C ALA A 351 10.46 39.32 -20.65
N ASP A 352 10.87 39.62 -21.88
CA ASP A 352 9.95 40.12 -22.90
C ASP A 352 8.99 39.03 -23.41
N SER A 353 9.46 37.77 -23.51
CA SER A 353 8.60 36.63 -23.82
C SER A 353 7.49 36.44 -22.78
N MET A 354 7.82 36.62 -21.49
CA MET A 354 6.84 36.56 -20.39
C MET A 354 5.88 37.75 -20.41
N ARG A 355 6.36 38.98 -20.63
CA ARG A 355 5.51 40.19 -20.77
C ARG A 355 4.55 40.09 -21.95
N GLU A 356 5.02 39.62 -23.10
CA GLU A 356 4.20 39.49 -24.30
C GLU A 356 3.21 38.33 -24.16
N SER A 357 3.58 37.23 -23.49
CA SER A 357 2.65 36.16 -23.09
C SER A 357 1.53 36.68 -22.18
N LEU A 358 1.87 37.51 -21.18
CA LEU A 358 0.89 38.19 -20.31
C LEU A 358 -0.05 39.13 -21.08
N ARG A 359 0.47 39.84 -22.10
CA ARG A 359 -0.31 40.73 -22.95
C ARG A 359 -1.27 39.95 -23.87
N ARG A 360 -0.77 38.97 -24.61
CA ARG A 360 -1.55 38.17 -25.57
C ARG A 360 -2.58 37.28 -24.86
N SER A 361 -2.22 36.65 -23.73
CA SER A 361 -3.17 35.85 -22.94
C SER A 361 -4.34 36.65 -22.37
N ARG A 362 -4.17 37.95 -22.07
CA ARG A 362 -5.28 38.84 -21.68
C ARG A 362 -6.29 39.06 -22.81
N GLN A 363 -5.83 39.13 -24.06
CA GLN A 363 -6.70 39.33 -25.24
C GLN A 363 -7.55 38.09 -25.55
N LEU A 364 -7.06 36.89 -25.23
CA LEU A 364 -7.77 35.62 -25.42
C LEU A 364 -8.89 35.34 -24.39
N GLY A 365 -8.98 36.17 -23.34
CA GLY A 365 -10.01 36.05 -22.30
C GLY A 365 -10.03 34.66 -21.63
N LEU A 366 -11.21 34.02 -21.63
CA LEU A 366 -11.43 32.68 -21.07
C LEU A 366 -11.45 31.56 -22.14
N ALA A 367 -11.12 31.85 -23.41
CA ALA A 367 -11.14 30.82 -24.46
C ALA A 367 -10.16 29.66 -24.20
N PRO A 368 -8.91 29.90 -23.73
CA PRO A 368 -8.01 28.81 -23.37
C PRO A 368 -8.52 27.94 -22.22
N VAL A 369 -9.20 28.54 -21.23
CA VAL A 369 -9.81 27.83 -20.11
C VAL A 369 -10.89 26.87 -20.61
N LYS A 370 -11.79 27.35 -21.47
CA LYS A 370 -12.87 26.53 -22.01
C LYS A 370 -12.34 25.35 -22.83
N LEU A 371 -11.35 25.58 -23.69
CA LEU A 371 -10.76 24.49 -24.49
C LEU A 371 -10.08 23.45 -23.60
N VAL A 372 -9.26 23.88 -22.63
CA VAL A 372 -8.57 22.96 -21.70
C VAL A 372 -9.56 22.18 -20.85
N LEU A 373 -10.64 22.81 -20.36
CA LEU A 373 -11.69 22.10 -19.60
C LEU A 373 -12.45 21.08 -20.45
N ILE A 374 -12.81 21.41 -21.70
CA ILE A 374 -13.48 20.46 -22.61
C ILE A 374 -12.55 19.29 -22.93
N MET A 375 -11.28 19.56 -23.25
CA MET A 375 -10.31 18.50 -23.53
C MET A 375 -10.00 17.64 -22.30
N ALA A 376 -9.92 18.25 -21.11
CA ALA A 376 -9.78 17.51 -19.85
C ALA A 376 -11.01 16.62 -19.62
N ALA A 377 -12.23 17.15 -19.73
CA ALA A 377 -13.46 16.39 -19.56
C ALA A 377 -13.59 15.21 -20.56
N LEU A 378 -13.26 15.44 -21.84
CA LEU A 378 -13.23 14.38 -22.86
C LEU A 378 -12.17 13.32 -22.55
N THR A 379 -10.98 13.72 -22.11
CA THR A 379 -9.93 12.78 -21.71
C THR A 379 -10.37 12.00 -20.48
N THR A 380 -10.79 12.66 -19.40
CA THR A 380 -11.31 12.02 -18.19
C THR A 380 -12.46 11.06 -18.48
N ALA A 381 -13.42 11.40 -19.33
CA ALA A 381 -14.50 10.49 -19.73
C ALA A 381 -13.96 9.21 -20.40
N LEU A 382 -12.98 9.36 -21.32
CA LEU A 382 -12.30 8.22 -21.93
C LEU A 382 -11.51 7.38 -20.90
N LEU A 383 -10.85 8.02 -19.93
CA LEU A 383 -10.17 7.36 -18.82
C LEU A 383 -11.13 6.56 -17.94
N SER A 384 -12.27 7.15 -17.57
CA SER A 384 -13.31 6.49 -16.78
C SER A 384 -13.90 5.27 -17.51
N VAL A 385 -14.13 5.35 -18.82
CA VAL A 385 -14.63 4.21 -19.61
C VAL A 385 -13.62 3.06 -19.62
N VAL A 386 -12.33 3.31 -19.86
CA VAL A 386 -11.33 2.23 -19.90
C VAL A 386 -11.06 1.67 -18.51
N ASN A 387 -11.01 2.50 -17.46
CA ASN A 387 -10.90 2.02 -16.09
C ASN A 387 -12.12 1.18 -15.69
N PHE A 388 -13.33 1.55 -16.11
CA PHE A 388 -14.53 0.74 -15.91
C PHE A 388 -14.45 -0.60 -16.65
N LEU A 389 -13.98 -0.63 -17.90
CA LEU A 389 -13.80 -1.88 -18.66
C LEU A 389 -12.73 -2.79 -18.04
N LEU A 390 -11.63 -2.22 -17.52
CA LEU A 390 -10.58 -2.98 -16.81
C LEU A 390 -11.07 -3.49 -15.44
N SER A 391 -11.87 -2.71 -14.71
CA SER A 391 -12.54 -3.17 -13.48
C SER A 391 -13.49 -4.31 -13.80
N LEU A 392 -14.40 -4.13 -14.76
CA LEU A 392 -15.36 -5.16 -15.16
C LEU A 392 -14.68 -6.46 -15.62
N ALA A 393 -13.56 -6.37 -16.34
CA ALA A 393 -12.76 -7.53 -16.71
C ALA A 393 -12.12 -8.22 -15.48
N SER A 394 -11.58 -7.44 -14.54
CA SER A 394 -11.06 -7.95 -13.26
C SER A 394 -12.17 -8.60 -12.42
N ASP A 395 -13.34 -7.95 -12.29
CA ASP A 395 -14.46 -8.39 -11.47
C ASP A 395 -15.10 -9.67 -12.04
N LEU A 396 -15.28 -9.75 -13.35
CA LEU A 396 -15.74 -10.99 -14.00
C LEU A 396 -14.73 -12.12 -13.79
N PHE A 397 -13.44 -11.83 -13.87
CA PHE A 397 -12.39 -12.83 -13.69
C PHE A 397 -12.21 -13.29 -12.25
N LEU A 398 -12.20 -12.39 -11.27
CA LEU A 398 -12.03 -12.74 -9.85
C LEU A 398 -13.23 -13.54 -9.30
N ASN A 399 -14.45 -13.26 -9.79
CA ASN A 399 -15.66 -13.92 -9.31
C ASN A 399 -16.03 -15.21 -10.06
N HIS A 400 -15.52 -15.42 -11.28
CA HIS A 400 -15.89 -16.59 -12.12
C HIS A 400 -14.70 -17.29 -12.80
N GLY A 401 -13.46 -16.86 -12.54
CA GLY A 401 -12.25 -17.41 -13.12
C GLY A 401 -11.71 -18.64 -12.38
N PRO A 402 -10.73 -19.35 -12.98
CA PRO A 402 -10.05 -20.46 -12.32
C PRO A 402 -9.34 -20.02 -11.03
N SER A 403 -9.51 -20.79 -9.95
CA SER A 403 -8.83 -20.60 -8.67
C SER A 403 -7.34 -20.98 -8.67
N SER A 404 -6.73 -21.22 -9.83
CA SER A 404 -5.30 -21.55 -9.92
C SER A 404 -4.43 -20.31 -9.82
N LEU A 405 -3.56 -20.28 -8.82
CA LEU A 405 -2.73 -19.12 -8.47
C LEU A 405 -1.81 -18.67 -9.62
N GLN A 406 -1.34 -19.62 -10.44
CA GLN A 406 -0.55 -19.33 -11.66
C GLN A 406 -1.33 -18.49 -12.69
N LEU A 407 -2.64 -18.71 -12.80
CA LEU A 407 -3.48 -18.03 -13.77
C LEU A 407 -3.88 -16.64 -13.24
N ILE A 408 -4.08 -16.51 -11.92
CA ILE A 408 -4.17 -15.24 -11.21
C ILE A 408 -2.90 -14.40 -11.41
N LEU A 409 -1.69 -14.96 -11.24
CA LEU A 409 -0.42 -14.26 -11.50
C LEU A 409 -0.33 -13.68 -12.91
N ILE A 410 -0.58 -14.51 -13.92
CA ILE A 410 -0.48 -14.11 -15.32
C ILE A 410 -1.43 -12.94 -15.60
N ILE A 411 -2.64 -12.99 -15.05
CA ILE A 411 -3.64 -11.95 -15.23
C ILE A 411 -3.29 -10.69 -14.44
N THR A 412 -2.83 -10.78 -13.20
CA THR A 412 -2.31 -9.62 -12.45
C THR A 412 -1.14 -8.96 -13.19
N GLY A 413 -0.22 -9.75 -13.75
CA GLY A 413 0.86 -9.24 -14.60
C GLY A 413 0.35 -8.55 -15.86
N VAL A 414 -0.65 -9.12 -16.54
CA VAL A 414 -1.33 -8.49 -17.70
C VAL A 414 -2.06 -7.21 -17.30
N LEU A 415 -2.73 -7.17 -16.15
CA LEU A 415 -3.42 -6.00 -15.63
C LEU A 415 -2.42 -4.87 -15.32
N VAL A 416 -1.33 -5.16 -14.60
CA VAL A 416 -0.25 -4.19 -14.34
C VAL A 416 0.39 -3.69 -15.64
N ALA A 417 0.70 -4.58 -16.57
CA ALA A 417 1.21 -4.19 -17.89
C ALA A 417 0.20 -3.32 -18.66
N SER A 418 -1.09 -3.64 -18.60
CA SER A 418 -2.15 -2.85 -19.24
C SER A 418 -2.26 -1.45 -18.62
N GLN A 419 -2.10 -1.30 -17.30
CA GLN A 419 -2.10 -0.02 -16.60
C GLN A 419 -0.87 0.83 -16.97
N ILE A 420 0.31 0.22 -17.13
CA ILE A 420 1.52 0.92 -17.60
C ILE A 420 1.32 1.43 -19.04
N ILE A 421 0.81 0.57 -19.94
CA ILE A 421 0.48 0.95 -21.32
C ILE A 421 -0.58 2.06 -21.33
N TRP A 422 -1.61 1.95 -20.49
CA TRP A 422 -2.71 2.92 -20.40
C TRP A 422 -2.24 4.28 -19.89
N SER A 423 -1.38 4.31 -18.87
CA SER A 423 -0.73 5.53 -18.36
C SER A 423 0.12 6.22 -19.43
N ALA A 424 0.89 5.44 -20.22
CA ALA A 424 1.68 5.96 -21.33
C ALA A 424 0.79 6.58 -22.44
N ILE A 425 -0.28 5.89 -22.84
CA ILE A 425 -1.28 6.39 -23.82
C ILE A 425 -1.94 7.68 -23.30
N THR A 426 -2.37 7.68 -22.05
CA THR A 426 -3.02 8.80 -21.37
C THR A 426 -2.13 10.04 -21.37
N SER A 427 -0.88 9.89 -20.92
CA SER A 427 0.07 11.00 -20.84
C SER A 427 0.46 11.53 -22.23
N PHE A 428 0.55 10.66 -23.24
CA PHE A 428 0.71 11.05 -24.64
C PHE A 428 -0.45 11.94 -25.14
N PHE A 429 -1.70 11.57 -24.85
CA PHE A 429 -2.87 12.37 -25.24
C PHE A 429 -2.90 13.73 -24.54
N TYR A 430 -2.61 13.79 -23.23
CA TYR A 430 -2.51 15.07 -22.51
C TYR A 430 -1.41 15.97 -23.08
N SER A 431 -0.19 15.46 -23.25
CA SER A 431 0.96 16.23 -23.76
C SER A 431 0.69 16.80 -25.17
N THR A 432 0.20 15.94 -26.08
CA THR A 432 -0.14 16.32 -27.47
C THR A 432 -1.27 17.35 -27.52
N THR A 433 -2.33 17.15 -26.74
CA THR A 433 -3.49 18.05 -26.68
C THR A 433 -3.11 19.43 -26.15
N LEU A 434 -2.28 19.47 -25.10
CA LEU A 434 -1.79 20.71 -24.52
C LEU A 434 -0.95 21.48 -25.55
N GLY A 435 -0.02 20.79 -26.24
CA GLY A 435 0.84 21.43 -27.24
C GLY A 435 0.06 21.96 -28.45
N LEU A 436 -0.93 21.20 -28.95
CA LEU A 436 -1.87 21.67 -29.99
C LEU A 436 -2.65 22.91 -29.54
N SER A 437 -3.14 22.92 -28.30
CA SER A 437 -3.88 24.06 -27.73
C SER A 437 -3.01 25.31 -27.60
N VAL A 438 -1.79 25.16 -27.05
CA VAL A 438 -0.80 26.23 -26.94
C VAL A 438 -0.45 26.80 -28.32
N SER A 439 -0.19 25.93 -29.31
CA SER A 439 0.11 26.34 -30.69
C SER A 439 -1.08 27.01 -31.38
N HIS A 440 -2.32 26.58 -31.13
CA HIS A 440 -3.52 27.20 -31.66
C HIS A 440 -3.65 28.65 -31.20
N PHE A 441 -3.62 28.88 -29.88
CA PHE A 441 -3.73 30.21 -29.30
C PHE A 441 -2.51 31.11 -29.60
N TYR A 442 -1.32 30.53 -29.77
CA TYR A 442 -0.15 31.25 -30.26
C TYR A 442 -0.40 31.82 -31.66
N LEU A 443 -0.88 31.01 -32.60
CA LEU A 443 -1.19 31.46 -33.97
C LEU A 443 -2.39 32.43 -34.00
N GLN A 444 -3.41 32.21 -33.16
CA GLN A 444 -4.57 33.11 -33.04
C GLN A 444 -4.19 34.50 -32.51
N SER A 445 -3.20 34.57 -31.60
CA SER A 445 -2.71 35.83 -31.00
C SER A 445 -1.65 36.55 -31.84
N GLY A 446 -1.58 36.27 -33.16
CA GLY A 446 -0.63 36.93 -34.08
C GLY A 446 0.76 36.30 -34.12
N GLY A 447 0.94 35.10 -33.57
CA GLY A 447 2.19 34.35 -33.63
C GLY A 447 2.64 34.05 -35.07
N LYS A 448 3.95 34.00 -35.30
CA LYS A 448 4.54 33.82 -36.63
C LYS A 448 4.18 32.44 -37.20
N LYS A 449 3.58 32.40 -38.39
CA LYS A 449 3.51 31.17 -39.21
C LYS A 449 4.94 30.75 -39.64
N CYS A 450 5.17 29.48 -39.94
CA CYS A 450 6.45 29.08 -40.56
C CYS A 450 6.57 29.68 -41.96
N THR A 451 7.79 30.08 -42.34
CA THR A 451 8.09 30.59 -43.69
C THR A 451 8.53 29.46 -44.61
N GLU A 452 8.46 29.66 -45.93
CA GLU A 452 8.92 28.65 -46.90
C GLU A 452 10.44 28.45 -46.84
N THR A 453 11.20 29.50 -46.50
CA THR A 453 12.65 29.42 -46.25
C THR A 453 13.02 28.62 -45.00
N GLU A 454 12.15 28.52 -43.99
CA GLU A 454 12.32 27.54 -42.92
C GLU A 454 12.02 26.11 -43.41
N SER A 455 11.09 25.93 -44.36
CA SER A 455 10.57 24.61 -44.74
C SER A 455 11.54 23.74 -45.57
N SER A 456 12.51 24.35 -46.26
CA SER A 456 13.24 23.73 -47.39
C SER A 456 14.40 22.81 -47.04
N CYS A 457 14.93 22.81 -45.80
CA CYS A 457 15.96 21.85 -45.39
C CYS A 457 15.40 20.42 -45.22
N ARG A 458 15.32 19.69 -46.33
CA ARG A 458 15.22 18.22 -46.35
C ARG A 458 16.54 17.62 -45.85
N LEU A 459 16.65 17.34 -44.55
CA LEU A 459 17.66 16.41 -44.06
C LEU A 459 17.27 15.01 -44.58
N ASN A 460 17.84 14.61 -45.72
CA ASN A 460 17.59 13.31 -46.33
C ASN A 460 17.97 12.19 -45.35
N GLY A 461 17.07 11.22 -45.23
CA GLY A 461 16.98 10.34 -44.07
C GLY A 461 18.16 9.42 -43.81
N PHE A 462 18.45 9.24 -42.53
CA PHE A 462 18.95 7.97 -42.00
C PHE A 462 17.90 7.26 -41.13
N LEU A 463 17.00 8.00 -40.48
CA LEU A 463 15.85 7.46 -39.74
C LEU A 463 14.61 7.38 -40.65
N SER A 464 14.68 6.53 -41.68
CA SER A 464 13.50 6.12 -42.43
C SER A 464 12.58 5.24 -41.55
N ARG A 465 11.35 4.97 -42.03
CA ARG A 465 10.31 4.25 -41.26
C ARG A 465 10.73 2.86 -40.77
N ALA A 466 11.80 2.28 -41.31
CA ALA A 466 12.38 1.01 -40.86
C ALA A 466 12.93 1.10 -39.42
N ASN A 467 13.62 2.18 -39.05
CA ASN A 467 14.39 2.24 -37.80
C ASN A 467 13.53 2.50 -36.55
N ALA A 468 12.35 3.14 -36.71
CA ALA A 468 11.43 3.37 -35.60
C ALA A 468 10.87 2.05 -35.04
N ARG A 469 10.60 1.05 -35.89
CA ARG A 469 10.20 -0.30 -35.44
C ARG A 469 11.32 -0.96 -34.63
N THR A 470 12.56 -0.90 -35.11
CA THR A 470 13.72 -1.50 -34.43
C THR A 470 13.96 -0.87 -33.06
N ILE A 471 13.81 0.44 -32.92
CA ILE A 471 13.93 1.14 -31.62
C ILE A 471 12.82 0.74 -30.66
N ILE A 472 11.57 0.66 -31.12
CA ILE A 472 10.42 0.24 -30.29
C ILE A 472 10.57 -1.23 -29.84
N VAL A 473 10.95 -2.13 -30.75
CA VAL A 473 11.18 -3.55 -30.43
C VAL A 473 12.39 -3.73 -29.50
N GLY A 474 13.50 -3.03 -29.75
CA GLY A 474 14.67 -3.06 -28.87
C GLY A 474 14.37 -2.56 -27.46
N GLY A 475 13.59 -1.48 -27.34
CA GLY A 475 13.12 -0.99 -26.04
C GLY A 475 12.24 -2.00 -25.30
N LEU A 476 11.32 -2.67 -26.02
CA LEU A 476 10.46 -3.72 -25.45
C LEU A 476 11.27 -4.95 -24.99
N VAL A 477 12.25 -5.39 -25.79
CA VAL A 477 13.14 -6.51 -25.44
C VAL A 477 14.00 -6.18 -24.22
N ALA A 478 14.53 -4.95 -24.12
CA ALA A 478 15.28 -4.51 -22.94
C ALA A 478 14.40 -4.52 -21.67
N LEU A 479 13.14 -4.07 -21.77
CA LEU A 479 12.16 -4.10 -20.68
C LEU A 479 11.85 -5.54 -20.22
N LEU A 480 11.65 -6.46 -21.17
CA LEU A 480 11.42 -7.87 -20.88
C LEU A 480 12.66 -8.55 -20.28
N ALA A 481 13.87 -8.20 -20.72
CA ALA A 481 15.11 -8.72 -20.15
C ALA A 481 15.31 -8.26 -18.70
N ILE A 482 15.04 -6.99 -18.39
CA ILE A 482 15.08 -6.45 -17.02
C ILE A 482 14.04 -7.17 -16.14
N GLY A 483 12.81 -7.31 -16.61
CA GLY A 483 11.76 -8.05 -15.90
C GLY A 483 12.14 -9.51 -15.63
N GLY A 484 12.73 -10.19 -16.63
CA GLY A 484 13.24 -11.56 -16.48
C GLY A 484 14.40 -11.68 -15.49
N SER A 485 15.32 -10.71 -15.45
CA SER A 485 16.41 -10.68 -14.47
C SER A 485 15.90 -10.49 -13.04
N VAL A 486 14.92 -9.60 -12.83
CA VAL A 486 14.27 -9.41 -11.52
C VAL A 486 13.52 -10.67 -11.09
N ALA A 487 12.73 -11.27 -12.00
CA ALA A 487 12.04 -12.54 -11.73
C ALA A 487 13.01 -13.68 -11.39
N SER A 488 14.15 -13.77 -12.09
CA SER A 488 15.19 -14.77 -11.80
C SER A 488 15.85 -14.56 -10.43
N GLY A 489 16.04 -13.30 -10.00
CA GLY A 489 16.57 -12.98 -8.66
C GLY A 489 15.59 -13.36 -7.54
N LEU A 490 14.29 -13.13 -7.75
CA LEU A 490 13.23 -13.56 -6.83
C LEU A 490 13.14 -15.10 -6.77
N LEU A 491 13.16 -15.77 -7.93
CA LEU A 491 13.21 -17.23 -8.03
C LEU A 491 14.41 -17.86 -7.32
N SER A 492 15.60 -17.23 -7.41
CA SER A 492 16.79 -17.73 -6.71
C SER A 492 16.71 -17.59 -5.19
N GLN A 493 15.93 -16.65 -4.66
CA GLN A 493 15.67 -16.52 -3.22
C GLN A 493 14.62 -17.52 -2.70
N SER A 494 13.75 -18.05 -3.56
CA SER A 494 12.72 -19.04 -3.18
C SER A 494 13.25 -20.46 -2.92
N ARG A 495 14.58 -20.67 -2.98
CA ARG A 495 15.26 -21.91 -2.57
C ARG A 495 15.86 -21.78 -1.17
N SER A 496 15.10 -21.31 -0.19
CA SER A 496 15.35 -21.72 1.19
C SER A 496 14.88 -23.16 1.34
N ASP A 497 15.73 -24.01 1.92
CA ASP A 497 15.31 -25.34 2.37
C ASP A 497 14.18 -25.20 3.40
N THR A 498 13.38 -26.25 3.58
CA THR A 498 12.20 -26.25 4.46
C THR A 498 12.61 -26.15 5.93
N HIS A 499 12.87 -24.93 6.39
CA HIS A 499 12.99 -24.61 7.81
C HIS A 499 11.65 -24.90 8.49
N VAL A 500 11.64 -25.80 9.46
CA VAL A 500 10.47 -26.04 10.31
C VAL A 500 10.46 -24.93 11.34
N VAL A 501 9.34 -24.21 11.43
CA VAL A 501 9.16 -23.09 12.34
C VAL A 501 8.26 -23.57 13.48
N ALA A 502 8.74 -23.50 14.71
CA ALA A 502 7.92 -23.89 15.86
C ALA A 502 6.73 -22.93 16.07
N VAL A 503 5.65 -23.46 16.62
CA VAL A 503 4.43 -22.73 16.97
C VAL A 503 4.36 -22.58 18.48
N THR A 504 4.28 -21.34 18.96
CA THR A 504 4.04 -21.03 20.37
C THR A 504 2.68 -20.34 20.54
N ALA A 505 1.79 -20.95 21.33
CA ALA A 505 0.51 -20.35 21.71
C ALA A 505 0.73 -19.31 22.83
N HIS A 506 0.50 -18.03 22.55
CA HIS A 506 0.74 -16.91 23.47
C HIS A 506 -0.32 -16.87 24.58
N ARG A 507 0.10 -17.17 25.81
CA ARG A 507 -0.78 -17.38 26.99
C ARG A 507 -1.81 -18.49 26.76
N GLY A 508 -1.45 -19.51 25.97
CA GLY A 508 -2.35 -20.53 25.43
C GLY A 508 -3.06 -20.08 24.14
N SER A 509 -4.14 -20.76 23.75
CA SER A 509 -5.00 -20.34 22.62
C SER A 509 -5.90 -19.16 23.03
N SER A 510 -5.27 -18.00 23.29
CA SER A 510 -5.87 -16.86 23.99
C SER A 510 -6.92 -16.05 23.20
N ILE A 511 -7.14 -16.38 21.92
CA ILE A 511 -8.28 -15.88 21.13
C ILE A 511 -9.59 -16.61 21.45
N ASP A 512 -9.51 -17.88 21.85
CA ASP A 512 -10.67 -18.77 22.01
C ASP A 512 -10.95 -19.14 23.48
N ALA A 513 -9.95 -19.02 24.36
CA ALA A 513 -10.03 -19.28 25.79
C ALA A 513 -9.35 -18.14 26.60
N PRO A 514 -9.74 -17.91 27.87
CA PRO A 514 -9.12 -16.90 28.71
C PRO A 514 -7.61 -17.13 28.85
N GLU A 515 -6.82 -16.09 28.58
CA GLU A 515 -5.35 -16.13 28.64
C GLU A 515 -4.83 -16.69 29.98
N ASN A 516 -3.70 -17.42 29.95
CA ASN A 516 -3.02 -17.90 31.16
C ASN A 516 -3.86 -18.87 32.02
N THR A 517 -4.79 -19.61 31.42
CA THR A 517 -5.63 -20.63 32.08
C THR A 517 -5.37 -22.06 31.59
N LEU A 518 -5.83 -23.06 32.36
CA LEU A 518 -5.72 -24.46 31.97
C LEU A 518 -6.57 -24.78 30.73
N SER A 519 -7.73 -24.12 30.59
CA SER A 519 -8.55 -24.18 29.37
C SER A 519 -7.78 -23.69 28.14
N ALA A 520 -7.02 -22.60 28.24
CA ALA A 520 -6.21 -22.09 27.13
C ALA A 520 -4.98 -22.97 26.82
N LEU A 521 -4.41 -23.66 27.82
CA LEU A 521 -3.37 -24.68 27.62
C LEU A 521 -3.92 -25.93 26.92
N GLN A 522 -5.06 -26.48 27.37
CA GLN A 522 -5.69 -27.63 26.72
C GLN A 522 -6.01 -27.33 25.25
N LEU A 523 -6.53 -26.13 24.97
CA LEU A 523 -6.82 -25.73 23.61
C LEU A 523 -5.55 -25.47 22.76
N ALA A 524 -4.42 -25.14 23.36
CA ALA A 524 -3.13 -25.09 22.65
C ALA A 524 -2.61 -26.48 22.27
N ILE A 525 -2.82 -27.48 23.14
CA ILE A 525 -2.56 -28.90 22.85
C ILE A 525 -3.47 -29.38 21.71
N ASP A 526 -4.77 -29.13 21.81
CA ASP A 526 -5.77 -29.54 20.80
C ASP A 526 -5.51 -28.89 19.42
N HIS A 527 -4.97 -27.66 19.40
CA HIS A 527 -4.54 -26.96 18.19
C HIS A 527 -3.18 -27.43 17.64
N GLY A 528 -2.44 -28.26 18.38
CA GLY A 528 -1.14 -28.81 17.96
C GLY A 528 0.01 -27.82 17.98
N ALA A 529 0.03 -26.88 18.95
CA ALA A 529 1.17 -25.99 19.16
C ALA A 529 2.37 -26.77 19.76
N ASP A 530 3.60 -26.43 19.35
CA ASP A 530 4.82 -27.04 19.91
C ASP A 530 5.10 -26.55 21.34
N PHE A 531 4.73 -25.29 21.63
CA PHE A 531 4.89 -24.64 22.93
C PHE A 531 3.62 -23.89 23.34
N CYS A 532 3.34 -23.83 24.65
CA CYS A 532 2.49 -22.81 25.26
C CYS A 532 3.39 -21.79 25.97
N GLU A 533 3.26 -20.51 25.64
CA GLU A 533 3.86 -19.44 26.42
C GLU A 533 2.95 -19.08 27.61
N ILE A 534 3.56 -18.79 28.77
CA ILE A 534 2.87 -18.49 30.03
C ILE A 534 3.63 -17.45 30.86
N ASP A 535 2.89 -16.55 31.50
CA ASP A 535 3.43 -15.49 32.35
C ASP A 535 3.49 -15.94 33.83
N VAL A 536 4.66 -16.08 34.45
CA VAL A 536 4.80 -16.53 35.86
C VAL A 536 5.16 -15.40 36.81
N GLN A 537 4.41 -15.33 37.92
CA GLN A 537 4.66 -14.47 39.08
C GLN A 537 4.66 -15.29 40.38
N ILE A 538 5.09 -14.67 41.49
CA ILE A 538 5.12 -15.29 42.83
C ILE A 538 4.22 -14.52 43.80
N THR A 539 3.49 -15.25 44.66
CA THR A 539 2.58 -14.71 45.69
C THR A 539 3.30 -14.41 47.01
N ALA A 540 2.61 -13.76 47.96
CA ALA A 540 3.18 -13.43 49.28
C ALA A 540 3.57 -14.67 50.11
N ASP A 541 2.92 -15.81 49.86
CA ASP A 541 3.18 -17.11 50.47
C ASP A 541 4.01 -18.06 49.58
N GLY A 542 4.53 -17.57 48.46
CA GLY A 542 5.49 -18.30 47.62
C GLY A 542 4.88 -19.26 46.59
N GLU A 543 3.58 -19.22 46.33
CA GLU A 543 2.98 -19.94 45.20
C GLU A 543 3.37 -19.28 43.88
N LEU A 544 3.70 -20.10 42.87
CA LEU A 544 4.00 -19.64 41.52
C LEU A 544 2.70 -19.63 40.71
N VAL A 545 2.19 -18.45 40.41
CA VAL A 545 0.88 -18.24 39.75
C VAL A 545 1.04 -17.73 38.33
N ILE A 546 0.09 -18.12 37.47
CA ILE A 546 0.13 -17.84 36.04
C ILE A 546 -0.76 -16.63 35.73
N THR A 547 -0.14 -15.48 35.47
CA THR A 547 -0.83 -14.19 35.16
C THR A 547 0.14 -13.14 34.63
N HIS A 548 -0.30 -12.40 33.61
CA HIS A 548 0.48 -11.34 32.96
C HIS A 548 0.66 -10.08 33.82
N ASP A 549 -0.43 -9.58 34.37
CA ASP A 549 -0.48 -8.26 35.01
C ASP A 549 -0.06 -8.36 36.49
N THR A 550 0.53 -7.29 37.02
CA THR A 550 0.91 -7.23 38.46
C THR A 550 -0.31 -7.17 39.39
N ASP A 551 -1.48 -6.84 38.84
CA ASP A 551 -2.77 -6.86 39.54
C ASP A 551 -3.81 -7.71 38.80
N LEU A 552 -4.76 -8.23 39.56
CA LEU A 552 -5.72 -9.22 39.07
C LEU A 552 -7.04 -8.61 38.56
N LYS A 553 -7.12 -7.27 38.48
CA LYS A 553 -8.39 -6.57 38.27
C LYS A 553 -8.98 -6.82 36.89
N ARG A 554 -8.14 -6.98 35.86
CA ARG A 554 -8.60 -7.23 34.49
C ARG A 554 -9.23 -8.61 34.35
N ILE A 555 -8.60 -9.63 34.93
CA ILE A 555 -8.98 -11.04 34.74
C ILE A 555 -9.89 -11.60 35.83
N THR A 556 -10.01 -10.95 37.00
CA THR A 556 -10.92 -11.39 38.09
C THR A 556 -11.92 -10.32 38.54
N GLY A 557 -11.75 -9.07 38.13
CA GLY A 557 -12.48 -7.91 38.67
C GLY A 557 -11.98 -7.42 40.04
N GLU A 558 -11.19 -8.22 40.77
CA GLU A 558 -10.68 -7.90 42.10
C GLU A 558 -9.42 -7.03 42.05
N ASN A 559 -9.40 -5.92 42.78
CA ASN A 559 -8.29 -4.97 42.79
C ASN A 559 -7.17 -5.41 43.76
N LEU A 560 -6.55 -6.56 43.47
CA LEU A 560 -5.51 -7.21 44.28
C LEU A 560 -4.18 -7.25 43.53
N GLN A 561 -3.06 -6.98 44.21
CA GLN A 561 -1.72 -7.21 43.66
C GLN A 561 -1.33 -8.69 43.83
N VAL A 562 -0.61 -9.25 42.85
CA VAL A 562 -0.12 -10.64 42.93
C VAL A 562 0.86 -10.83 44.10
N ALA A 563 1.72 -9.84 44.34
CA ALA A 563 2.70 -9.87 45.43
C ALA A 563 2.08 -9.82 46.84
N ASP A 564 0.79 -9.47 46.97
CA ASP A 564 0.03 -9.47 48.24
C ASP A 564 -0.94 -10.67 48.34
N LEU A 565 -0.99 -11.54 47.31
CA LEU A 565 -1.92 -12.67 47.24
C LEU A 565 -1.49 -13.79 48.19
N THR A 566 -2.48 -14.53 48.71
CA THR A 566 -2.28 -15.79 49.43
C THR A 566 -3.07 -16.92 48.76
N ARG A 567 -2.64 -18.17 48.96
CA ARG A 567 -3.32 -19.39 48.51
C ARG A 567 -4.80 -19.41 48.88
N GLU A 568 -5.16 -19.02 50.10
CA GLU A 568 -6.55 -18.99 50.57
C GLU A 568 -7.41 -18.04 49.73
N LYS A 569 -6.89 -16.85 49.38
CA LYS A 569 -7.61 -15.91 48.52
C LYS A 569 -7.56 -16.34 47.05
N ARG A 570 -6.45 -16.89 46.56
CA ARG A 570 -6.31 -17.40 45.18
C ARG A 570 -7.38 -18.42 44.84
N LEU A 571 -7.64 -19.39 45.73
CA LEU A 571 -8.64 -20.44 45.55
C LEU A 571 -10.10 -19.93 45.48
N GLN A 572 -10.33 -18.63 45.71
CA GLN A 572 -11.65 -17.98 45.62
C GLN A 572 -11.81 -17.14 44.34
N LEU A 573 -10.79 -17.05 43.49
CA LEU A 573 -10.78 -16.22 42.29
C LEU A 573 -11.27 -16.99 41.07
N ASP A 574 -12.07 -16.30 40.24
CA ASP A 574 -12.50 -16.73 38.91
C ASP A 574 -11.70 -15.92 37.88
N ALA A 575 -10.90 -16.61 37.08
CA ALA A 575 -10.01 -16.05 36.06
C ALA A 575 -10.56 -16.22 34.62
N GLY A 576 -11.78 -16.74 34.45
CA GLY A 576 -12.36 -17.02 33.13
C GLY A 576 -13.67 -16.29 32.82
N ALA A 577 -14.47 -15.94 33.84
CA ALA A 577 -15.77 -15.28 33.65
C ALA A 577 -15.73 -13.90 32.97
N TRP A 578 -14.55 -13.24 32.96
CA TRP A 578 -14.32 -11.98 32.23
C TRP A 578 -14.27 -12.16 30.71
N PHE A 579 -13.88 -13.34 30.24
CA PHE A 579 -13.71 -13.68 28.83
C PHE A 579 -15.05 -14.15 28.24
N SER A 580 -15.69 -15.14 28.87
CA SER A 580 -17.05 -15.56 28.53
C SER A 580 -17.74 -16.24 29.72
N SER A 581 -19.06 -16.40 29.64
CA SER A 581 -19.83 -17.14 30.66
C SER A 581 -19.57 -18.65 30.67
N GLU A 582 -18.92 -19.18 29.64
CA GLU A 582 -18.60 -20.61 29.51
C GLU A 582 -17.42 -21.00 30.42
N PHE A 583 -16.39 -20.14 30.49
CA PHE A 583 -15.21 -20.30 31.36
C PHE A 583 -15.45 -19.82 32.80
N LYS A 584 -16.71 -19.74 33.24
CA LYS A 584 -17.02 -19.31 34.60
C LYS A 584 -16.60 -20.39 35.61
N GLY A 585 -15.81 -19.98 36.60
CA GLY A 585 -15.22 -20.87 37.60
C GLY A 585 -13.82 -21.37 37.27
N GLU A 586 -13.22 -20.90 36.17
CA GLU A 586 -11.82 -21.18 35.85
C GLU A 586 -10.90 -20.61 36.94
N PRO A 587 -10.05 -21.41 37.61
CA PRO A 587 -9.25 -20.94 38.73
C PRO A 587 -8.03 -20.13 38.27
N LEU A 588 -7.52 -19.25 39.15
CA LEU A 588 -6.17 -18.70 38.98
C LEU A 588 -5.14 -19.81 39.23
N ALA A 589 -4.64 -20.40 38.14
CA ALA A 589 -3.78 -21.57 38.12
C ALA A 589 -2.34 -21.29 38.59
N THR A 590 -1.65 -22.36 38.97
CA THR A 590 -0.23 -22.36 39.33
C THR A 590 0.65 -22.97 38.24
N LEU A 591 1.95 -22.73 38.32
CA LEU A 591 2.92 -23.37 37.41
C LEU A 591 2.92 -24.90 37.54
N ASP A 592 2.63 -25.45 38.72
CA ASP A 592 2.52 -26.89 38.90
C ASP A 592 1.28 -27.46 38.19
N ASP A 593 0.13 -26.78 38.25
CA ASP A 593 -1.08 -27.15 37.50
C ASP A 593 -0.80 -27.19 35.98
N PHE A 594 -0.04 -26.21 35.47
CA PHE A 594 0.37 -26.14 34.06
C PHE A 594 1.36 -27.25 33.67
N ILE A 595 2.35 -27.57 34.52
CA ILE A 595 3.29 -28.68 34.29
C ILE A 595 2.55 -30.03 34.28
N GLN A 596 1.60 -30.23 35.19
CA GLN A 596 0.79 -31.45 35.24
C GLN A 596 -0.10 -31.63 34.00
N LEU A 597 -0.70 -30.55 33.47
CA LEU A 597 -1.53 -30.61 32.26
C LEU A 597 -0.70 -30.70 30.96
N ALA A 598 0.47 -30.05 30.90
CA ALA A 598 1.32 -30.07 29.70
C ALA A 598 1.95 -31.46 29.43
N GLY A 599 2.29 -32.20 30.48
CA GLY A 599 2.66 -33.62 30.40
C GLY A 599 3.81 -33.92 29.42
N ASP A 600 3.53 -34.75 28.41
CA ASP A 600 4.39 -35.02 27.25
C ASP A 600 3.86 -34.37 25.96
N ASP A 601 2.69 -33.72 26.01
CA ASP A 601 1.93 -33.29 24.84
C ASP A 601 2.33 -31.90 24.32
N ILE A 602 2.87 -31.03 25.18
CA ILE A 602 3.32 -29.67 24.80
C ILE A 602 4.48 -29.18 25.69
N GLN A 603 5.35 -28.32 25.14
CA GLN A 603 6.42 -27.66 25.90
C GLN A 603 5.97 -26.30 26.45
N LEU A 604 6.68 -25.76 27.46
CA LEU A 604 6.35 -24.45 28.06
C LEU A 604 7.41 -23.38 27.75
N ASN A 605 6.99 -22.22 27.26
CA ASN A 605 7.81 -21.00 27.24
C ASN A 605 7.42 -20.13 28.44
N ILE A 606 8.23 -20.16 29.48
CA ILE A 606 7.92 -19.60 30.79
C ILE A 606 8.48 -18.18 30.87
N GLU A 607 7.64 -17.14 30.71
CA GLU A 607 8.07 -15.76 30.93
C GLU A 607 8.10 -15.43 32.42
N LEU A 608 9.27 -15.06 32.95
CA LEU A 608 9.43 -14.58 34.32
C LEU A 608 9.06 -13.09 34.41
N LYS A 609 7.96 -12.78 35.09
CA LYS A 609 7.56 -11.41 35.45
C LYS A 609 8.10 -11.07 36.85
N PHE A 610 9.17 -10.29 36.89
CA PHE A 610 9.82 -9.96 38.17
C PHE A 610 9.06 -8.91 38.99
N GLY A 611 8.45 -9.37 40.08
CA GLY A 611 7.92 -8.54 41.16
C GLY A 611 8.99 -8.20 42.23
N PRO A 612 8.56 -7.81 43.45
CA PRO A 612 9.47 -7.49 44.55
C PRO A 612 10.37 -8.66 44.98
N ASP A 613 9.85 -9.89 45.00
CA ASP A 613 10.61 -11.10 45.35
C ASP A 613 11.21 -11.78 44.11
N ARG A 614 12.27 -11.17 43.57
CA ARG A 614 13.01 -11.73 42.43
C ARG A 614 13.68 -13.07 42.76
N ASP A 615 14.29 -13.18 43.94
CA ASP A 615 15.09 -14.35 44.29
C ASP A 615 14.20 -15.55 44.63
N GLY A 616 13.06 -15.32 45.28
CA GLY A 616 12.02 -16.34 45.49
C GLY A 616 11.43 -16.85 44.18
N LEU A 617 11.14 -15.96 43.21
CA LEU A 617 10.68 -16.37 41.88
C LEU A 617 11.71 -17.26 41.16
N ILE A 618 12.98 -16.85 41.13
CA ILE A 618 14.08 -17.60 40.51
C ILE A 618 14.24 -18.99 41.15
N GLN A 619 14.29 -19.04 42.48
CA GLN A 619 14.47 -20.30 43.21
C GLN A 619 13.24 -21.19 43.11
N GLY A 620 12.04 -20.65 43.26
CA GLY A 620 10.79 -21.38 43.15
C GLY A 620 10.65 -22.06 41.79
N VAL A 621 10.76 -21.30 40.70
CA VAL A 621 10.63 -21.85 39.33
C VAL A 621 11.72 -22.89 39.06
N GLY A 622 12.99 -22.57 39.33
CA GLY A 622 14.08 -23.48 39.01
C GLY A 622 14.09 -24.76 39.86
N GLN A 623 13.67 -24.69 41.13
CA GLN A 623 13.53 -25.88 41.99
C GLN A 623 12.33 -26.73 41.58
N LEU A 624 11.18 -26.11 41.24
CA LEU A 624 10.00 -26.85 40.76
C LEU A 624 10.31 -27.61 39.46
N LEU A 625 10.94 -26.95 38.48
CA LEU A 625 11.32 -27.56 37.20
C LEU A 625 12.34 -28.70 37.36
N ARG A 626 13.25 -28.61 38.33
CA ARG A 626 14.16 -29.72 38.69
C ARG A 626 13.42 -30.87 39.38
N HIS A 627 12.49 -30.56 40.28
CA HIS A 627 11.75 -31.58 41.05
C HIS A 627 10.79 -32.40 40.17
N THR A 628 10.20 -31.75 39.17
CA THR A 628 9.28 -32.36 38.18
C THR A 628 10.00 -32.93 36.95
N ASP A 629 11.33 -32.84 36.88
CA ASP A 629 12.19 -33.17 35.73
C ASP A 629 11.75 -32.49 34.39
N PHE A 630 11.05 -31.36 34.50
CA PHE A 630 10.49 -30.62 33.36
C PHE A 630 11.51 -29.70 32.67
N THR A 631 12.74 -29.58 33.21
CA THR A 631 13.83 -28.72 32.70
C THR A 631 14.12 -28.81 31.20
N LYS A 632 13.85 -29.95 30.57
CA LYS A 632 14.08 -30.21 29.12
C LYS A 632 12.85 -29.97 28.23
N LYS A 633 11.68 -29.73 28.83
CA LYS A 633 10.40 -29.46 28.17
C LYS A 633 10.00 -27.99 28.29
N CYS A 634 10.92 -27.14 28.75
CA CYS A 634 10.66 -25.72 28.89
C CYS A 634 11.82 -24.86 28.40
N VAL A 635 11.49 -23.65 27.97
CA VAL A 635 12.41 -22.53 27.82
C VAL A 635 11.99 -21.43 28.79
N ILE A 636 12.95 -20.67 29.31
CA ILE A 636 12.69 -19.51 30.18
C ILE A 636 12.86 -18.24 29.35
N THR A 637 11.94 -17.29 29.48
CA THR A 637 12.07 -15.97 28.88
C THR A 637 11.83 -14.86 29.89
N SER A 638 12.28 -13.63 29.58
CA SER A 638 11.89 -12.42 30.30
C SER A 638 12.28 -11.17 29.52
N LEU A 639 11.57 -10.08 29.76
CA LEU A 639 11.99 -8.71 29.41
C LEU A 639 13.09 -8.17 30.35
N ASP A 640 13.24 -8.72 31.56
CA ASP A 640 14.27 -8.31 32.52
C ASP A 640 15.56 -9.10 32.28
N GLN A 641 16.48 -8.46 31.55
CA GLN A 641 17.80 -9.04 31.27
C GLN A 641 18.58 -9.39 32.55
N HIS A 642 18.47 -8.62 33.63
CA HIS A 642 19.21 -8.89 34.86
C HIS A 642 18.64 -10.11 35.61
N GLY A 643 17.30 -10.20 35.71
CA GLY A 643 16.61 -11.35 36.28
C GLY A 643 16.85 -12.63 35.48
N LEU A 644 16.78 -12.55 34.14
CA LEU A 644 17.04 -13.69 33.24
C LEU A 644 18.48 -14.21 33.34
N LEU A 645 19.48 -13.31 33.42
CA LEU A 645 20.88 -13.70 33.60
C LEU A 645 21.14 -14.28 35.00
N ALA A 646 20.45 -13.81 36.04
CA ALA A 646 20.48 -14.43 37.36
C ALA A 646 19.87 -15.84 37.35
N MET A 647 18.76 -16.04 36.64
CA MET A 647 18.15 -17.36 36.42
C MET A 647 19.13 -18.32 35.73
N LYS A 648 19.73 -17.91 34.60
CA LYS A 648 20.71 -18.71 33.86
C LYS A 648 21.96 -19.02 34.69
N ALA A 649 22.38 -18.13 35.59
CA ALA A 649 23.50 -18.37 36.50
C ALA A 649 23.17 -19.38 37.61
N ALA A 650 21.95 -19.38 38.13
CA ALA A 650 21.49 -20.29 39.18
C ALA A 650 21.08 -21.68 38.63
N PHE A 651 20.57 -21.73 37.40
CA PHE A 651 20.08 -22.93 36.72
C PHE A 651 20.66 -23.01 35.28
N PRO A 652 21.97 -23.27 35.11
CA PRO A 652 22.64 -23.22 33.80
C PRO A 652 22.11 -24.20 32.75
N GLU A 653 21.45 -25.28 33.20
CA GLU A 653 20.83 -26.28 32.35
C GLU A 653 19.56 -25.80 31.62
N LEU A 654 18.92 -24.72 32.10
CA LEU A 654 17.73 -24.16 31.46
C LEU A 654 18.12 -23.33 30.23
N ILE A 655 17.35 -23.46 29.16
CA ILE A 655 17.48 -22.64 27.94
C ILE A 655 16.77 -21.31 28.20
N CYS A 656 17.50 -20.20 28.10
CA CYS A 656 17.03 -18.85 28.41
C CYS A 656 17.05 -17.95 27.18
N GLY A 657 15.93 -17.25 26.91
CA GLY A 657 15.79 -16.30 25.81
C GLY A 657 15.43 -14.90 26.26
N LEU A 658 16.13 -13.88 25.73
CA LEU A 658 15.81 -12.49 26.06
C LEU A 658 14.65 -12.00 25.19
N ILE A 659 13.59 -11.48 25.84
CA ILE A 659 12.51 -10.79 25.13
C ILE A 659 12.97 -9.35 24.84
N VAL A 660 12.81 -8.92 23.60
CA VAL A 660 13.23 -7.59 23.14
C VAL A 660 12.05 -6.87 22.49
N THR A 661 11.53 -5.86 23.19
CA THR A 661 10.52 -4.92 22.69
C THR A 661 11.10 -3.93 21.69
N GLN A 662 12.35 -3.49 21.88
CA GLN A 662 13.08 -2.64 20.94
C GLN A 662 14.56 -3.01 20.91
N ALA A 663 15.02 -3.54 19.78
CA ALA A 663 16.43 -3.77 19.52
C ALA A 663 17.16 -2.42 19.37
N ILE A 664 18.07 -2.12 20.30
CA ILE A 664 18.94 -0.94 20.25
C ILE A 664 20.37 -1.42 20.41
N GLY A 665 21.18 -1.32 19.35
CA GLY A 665 22.55 -1.85 19.34
C GLY A 665 22.62 -3.38 19.21
N ASN A 666 23.80 -3.95 19.46
CA ASN A 666 24.07 -5.36 19.17
C ASN A 666 23.56 -6.32 20.26
N ILE A 667 22.26 -6.62 20.23
CA ILE A 667 21.61 -7.58 21.14
C ILE A 667 22.13 -9.02 21.01
N THR A 668 22.87 -9.37 19.94
CA THR A 668 23.41 -10.72 19.78
C THR A 668 24.54 -11.02 20.77
N GLU A 669 25.17 -10.02 21.39
CA GLU A 669 26.26 -10.20 22.37
C GLU A 669 25.78 -10.61 23.78
N THR A 670 24.51 -10.44 24.12
CA THR A 670 23.98 -10.85 25.44
C THR A 670 24.13 -12.36 25.67
N PRO A 671 24.62 -12.85 26.82
CA PRO A 671 24.80 -14.29 27.06
C PRO A 671 23.48 -15.00 27.38
N VAL A 672 22.66 -15.21 26.34
CA VAL A 672 21.38 -15.95 26.31
C VAL A 672 21.37 -16.86 25.09
N ASP A 673 20.62 -17.96 25.14
CA ASP A 673 20.61 -19.01 24.12
C ASP A 673 19.83 -18.60 22.86
N PHE A 674 18.76 -17.81 23.03
CA PHE A 674 17.95 -17.27 21.92
C PHE A 674 17.46 -15.84 22.19
N LEU A 675 16.83 -15.22 21.19
CA LEU A 675 16.20 -13.90 21.28
C LEU A 675 14.73 -14.00 20.87
N SER A 676 13.84 -13.37 21.63
CA SER A 676 12.40 -13.29 21.34
C SER A 676 12.04 -11.85 20.97
N LEU A 677 11.95 -11.58 19.66
CA LEU A 677 11.89 -10.23 19.09
C LEU A 677 10.47 -9.83 18.73
N ASN A 678 10.14 -8.55 18.89
CA ASN A 678 8.91 -8.02 18.31
C ASN A 678 8.92 -8.18 16.78
N ALA A 679 7.87 -8.77 16.21
CA ALA A 679 7.80 -9.11 14.78
C ALA A 679 7.88 -7.90 13.82
N GLY A 680 7.66 -6.68 14.31
CA GLY A 680 7.88 -5.44 13.55
C GLY A 680 9.36 -5.09 13.33
N GLN A 681 10.28 -5.70 14.08
CA GLN A 681 11.73 -5.42 14.06
C GLN A 681 12.54 -6.51 13.37
N VAL A 682 11.88 -7.56 12.87
CA VAL A 682 12.55 -8.71 12.28
C VAL A 682 12.64 -8.52 10.78
N ASP A 683 13.88 -8.41 10.31
CA ASP A 683 14.26 -8.44 8.91
C ASP A 683 15.33 -9.50 8.65
N ARG A 684 15.72 -9.64 7.38
CA ARG A 684 16.67 -10.67 6.96
C ARG A 684 18.06 -10.48 7.56
N SER A 685 18.50 -9.24 7.74
CA SER A 685 19.76 -8.91 8.41
C SER A 685 19.73 -9.33 9.88
N THR A 686 18.61 -9.10 10.59
CA THR A 686 18.43 -9.56 11.98
C THR A 686 18.61 -11.08 12.09
N ILE A 687 18.00 -11.84 11.17
CA ILE A 687 18.15 -13.29 11.09
C ILE A 687 19.61 -13.68 10.79
N GLU A 688 20.22 -13.08 9.77
CA GLU A 688 21.61 -13.38 9.37
C GLU A 688 22.63 -13.04 10.48
N PHE A 689 22.43 -11.97 11.25
CA PHE A 689 23.25 -11.63 12.42
C PHE A 689 23.06 -12.59 13.58
N ALA A 690 21.81 -12.99 13.89
CA ALA A 690 21.52 -13.93 14.96
C ALA A 690 22.07 -15.34 14.64
N GLN A 691 21.88 -15.81 13.40
CA GLN A 691 22.46 -17.06 12.91
C GLN A 691 23.99 -17.04 12.93
N ALA A 692 24.63 -15.92 12.56
CA ALA A 692 26.08 -15.75 12.67
C ALA A 692 26.58 -15.76 14.13
N ALA A 693 25.74 -15.36 15.08
CA ALA A 693 25.98 -15.47 16.52
C ALA A 693 25.57 -16.83 17.12
N GLY A 694 25.03 -17.77 16.33
CA GLY A 694 24.58 -19.08 16.78
C GLY A 694 23.29 -19.07 17.61
N LYS A 695 22.45 -18.05 17.46
CA LYS A 695 21.21 -17.84 18.22
C LYS A 695 19.96 -18.08 17.40
N GLN A 696 18.95 -18.66 18.03
CA GLN A 696 17.60 -18.75 17.47
C GLN A 696 16.86 -17.41 17.61
N ILE A 697 15.95 -17.14 16.66
CA ILE A 697 15.03 -16.01 16.66
C ILE A 697 13.59 -16.51 16.79
N HIS A 698 12.99 -16.20 17.93
CA HIS A 698 11.56 -16.32 18.17
C HIS A 698 10.90 -14.96 17.90
N VAL A 699 9.66 -14.93 17.41
CA VAL A 699 8.98 -13.66 17.07
C VAL A 699 7.58 -13.56 17.66
N TRP A 700 7.22 -12.40 18.21
CA TRP A 700 5.95 -12.16 18.89
C TRP A 700 5.34 -10.79 18.57
N THR A 701 4.04 -10.56 18.69
CA THR A 701 2.95 -11.57 18.64
C THR A 701 2.35 -11.51 17.23
N VAL A 702 2.24 -12.64 16.54
CA VAL A 702 1.98 -12.69 15.09
C VAL A 702 0.65 -13.39 14.80
N ASN A 703 -0.43 -12.62 14.69
CA ASN A 703 -1.79 -13.17 14.52
C ASN A 703 -2.29 -13.10 13.08
N GLN A 704 -1.60 -12.39 12.18
CA GLN A 704 -2.05 -12.22 10.80
C GLN A 704 -1.33 -13.21 9.87
N SER A 705 -2.09 -14.00 9.10
CA SER A 705 -1.56 -15.02 8.18
C SER A 705 -0.50 -14.49 7.19
N VAL A 706 -0.66 -13.24 6.72
CA VAL A 706 0.33 -12.57 5.85
C VAL A 706 1.66 -12.34 6.59
N GLN A 707 1.60 -11.95 7.86
CA GLN A 707 2.79 -11.77 8.69
C GLN A 707 3.40 -13.12 9.09
N MET A 708 2.58 -14.14 9.39
CA MET A 708 3.03 -15.53 9.61
C MET A 708 3.82 -16.04 8.41
N HIS A 709 3.28 -15.93 7.19
CA HIS A 709 4.00 -16.27 5.97
C HIS A 709 5.32 -15.50 5.85
N ARG A 710 5.32 -14.17 6.07
CA ARG A 710 6.54 -13.35 6.04
C ARG A 710 7.59 -13.82 7.04
N MET A 711 7.22 -14.18 8.26
CA MET A 711 8.15 -14.66 9.28
C MET A 711 8.75 -16.03 8.90
N ILE A 712 7.93 -16.95 8.40
CA ILE A 712 8.41 -18.23 7.82
C ILE A 712 9.35 -17.98 6.63
N ASP A 713 9.02 -17.03 5.75
CA ASP A 713 9.83 -16.65 4.58
C ASP A 713 11.16 -15.95 4.95
N LEU A 714 11.24 -15.34 6.14
CA LEU A 714 12.47 -14.76 6.70
C LEU A 714 13.37 -15.83 7.34
N GLY A 715 12.83 -16.98 7.71
CA GLY A 715 13.57 -18.06 8.37
C GLY A 715 13.72 -17.86 9.88
N VAL A 716 12.66 -17.42 10.56
CA VAL A 716 12.59 -17.46 12.04
C VAL A 716 12.52 -18.91 12.54
N ASP A 717 12.92 -19.14 13.78
CA ASP A 717 12.89 -20.48 14.41
C ASP A 717 11.54 -20.79 15.05
N ASN A 718 10.85 -19.78 15.58
CA ASN A 718 9.57 -19.93 16.30
C ASN A 718 8.69 -18.69 16.14
N ILE A 719 7.38 -18.88 16.03
CA ILE A 719 6.38 -17.80 16.00
C ILE A 719 5.42 -17.94 17.20
N ILE A 720 5.35 -16.89 17.99
CA ILE A 720 4.44 -16.71 19.13
C ILE A 720 3.18 -16.00 18.63
N THR A 721 2.01 -16.61 18.86
CA THR A 721 0.72 -16.19 18.28
C THR A 721 -0.44 -16.48 19.21
N ASP A 722 -1.47 -15.63 19.20
CA ASP A 722 -2.74 -15.87 19.90
C ASP A 722 -3.63 -16.90 19.17
N ALA A 723 -3.32 -17.19 17.89
CA ALA A 723 -4.05 -18.10 16.99
C ALA A 723 -3.14 -19.25 16.49
N PRO A 724 -2.79 -20.23 17.35
CA PRO A 724 -1.90 -21.33 16.97
C PRO A 724 -2.52 -22.26 15.91
N ASP A 725 -3.83 -22.46 15.92
CA ASP A 725 -4.59 -23.22 14.92
C ASP A 725 -4.37 -22.70 13.50
N ILE A 726 -4.45 -21.37 13.32
CA ILE A 726 -4.26 -20.70 12.04
C ILE A 726 -2.83 -20.93 11.56
N LEU A 727 -1.85 -20.84 12.45
CA LEU A 727 -0.44 -21.05 12.10
C LEU A 727 -0.15 -22.51 11.73
N VAL A 728 -0.65 -23.48 12.51
CA VAL A 728 -0.49 -24.92 12.24
C VAL A 728 -1.14 -25.29 10.90
N ALA A 729 -2.38 -24.85 10.64
CA ALA A 729 -3.07 -25.07 9.37
C ALA A 729 -2.32 -24.43 8.19
N LEU A 730 -1.81 -23.20 8.36
CA LEU A 730 -1.02 -22.48 7.37
C LEU A 730 0.30 -23.18 7.05
N GLN A 731 0.96 -23.80 8.02
CA GLN A 731 2.16 -24.61 7.78
C GLN A 731 1.82 -25.86 6.97
N GLN A 732 0.74 -26.57 7.31
CA GLN A 732 0.27 -27.74 6.56
C GLN A 732 -0.11 -27.41 5.11
N GLU A 733 -0.77 -26.26 4.87
CA GLU A 733 -1.07 -25.76 3.53
C GLU A 733 0.23 -25.48 2.74
N ARG A 734 1.19 -24.76 3.34
CA ARG A 734 2.47 -24.41 2.69
C ARG A 734 3.27 -25.64 2.24
N GLN A 735 3.20 -26.75 2.99
CA GLN A 735 3.84 -28.00 2.60
C GLN A 735 3.29 -28.56 1.27
N GLN A 736 2.01 -28.33 0.95
CA GLN A 736 1.34 -28.81 -0.25
C GLN A 736 1.56 -27.90 -1.49
N LEU A 737 1.93 -26.63 -1.29
CA LEU A 737 2.13 -25.65 -2.36
C LEU A 737 3.32 -25.97 -3.28
N THR A 738 3.13 -25.76 -4.59
CA THR A 738 4.22 -25.87 -5.57
C THR A 738 5.25 -24.73 -5.43
N PRO A 739 6.47 -24.88 -5.97
CA PRO A 739 7.50 -23.82 -5.91
C PRO A 739 7.06 -22.49 -6.55
N ILE A 740 6.19 -22.54 -7.56
CA ILE A 740 5.64 -21.33 -8.18
C ILE A 740 4.63 -20.66 -7.25
N GLU A 741 3.81 -21.43 -6.54
CA GLU A 741 2.83 -20.89 -5.59
C GLU A 741 3.49 -20.27 -4.35
N ARG A 742 4.55 -20.89 -3.84
CA ARG A 742 5.38 -20.31 -2.77
C ARG A 742 6.03 -18.98 -3.21
N LEU A 743 6.45 -18.86 -4.47
CA LEU A 743 6.96 -17.60 -5.02
C LEU A 743 5.88 -16.49 -5.03
N VAL A 744 4.60 -16.83 -5.24
CA VAL A 744 3.51 -15.84 -5.20
C VAL A 744 3.33 -15.30 -3.79
N LEU A 745 3.26 -16.19 -2.80
CA LEU A 745 3.16 -15.80 -1.40
C LEU A 745 4.36 -14.93 -1.00
N LEU A 746 5.58 -15.31 -1.39
CA LEU A 746 6.80 -14.52 -1.20
C LEU A 746 6.77 -13.12 -1.85
N ILE A 747 6.04 -12.94 -2.95
CA ILE A 747 5.85 -11.63 -3.59
C ILE A 747 4.76 -10.84 -2.86
N GLN A 748 3.67 -11.50 -2.46
CA GLN A 748 2.55 -10.89 -1.73
C GLN A 748 2.93 -10.48 -0.30
N THR A 749 3.87 -11.17 0.36
CA THR A 749 4.38 -10.81 1.70
C THR A 749 5.44 -9.71 1.69
N ARG A 750 5.89 -9.28 0.50
CA ARG A 750 6.94 -8.26 0.30
C ARG A 750 6.45 -6.97 -0.37
N LEU A 751 5.18 -6.90 -0.77
CA LEU A 751 4.51 -5.73 -1.34
C LEU A 751 3.59 -5.06 -0.31
#